data_AF-A0A521GZ14-F1
#
_entry.id   AF-A0A521GZ14-F1
#
_cell.length_a   1.000
_cell.length_b   1.000
_cell.length_c   1.000
_cell.angle_alpha   90.00
_cell.angle_beta   90.00
_cell.angle_gamma   90.00
#
_symmetry.space_group_name_H-M   'P 1'
#
loop_
_entity.id
_entity.type
_entity.pdbx_description
1 polymer ?
#
loop_
_entity_poly.entity_id
_entity_poly.type
_entity_poly.pdbx_seq_one_letter_code
_entity_poly.pdbx_strand_id
1 'polypeptide(L)'
;MLALRTLSVPIPFLSVLGVLLTVPCRAAACAVPAPAQQLPAGFFVEPVGHDWDSPVGLAFLVDGRLLVSEKKGRVWYVQDDVKKNLVLDLSVEVLSRGDYGLLGLAVDLAFDMNGYVYLLLVVDPNGDGVDDDADAFGRLLRYRCFLDGNGELQADLLSRQVLIGADWNSAIPVLELTHGVGCLRFLSDASLVLTAGDGAHATEVDVGGLDPGAFLPGRLSPDQDQGAYRSQYPATMAGKILRVDPATGLGLPDNPFYTGNPADAASRVYASGLRNPFRLSLLPGSGPRETLFVSDVGWDNWEEVNLVRGGENFGWPVREGLEQQQRYAGNDPFGYGSGTFTEPLLSWHHSNPGSLGFTGNCATASAVYTGTSYPSLYHGALFFCDYERGWMRCARLDAAQQVQSVLGFGQNMGGLVALESDPLSGDLVFIALSKYTGPRIRRIRYSGGDLPPQAVASADPHFGPAPLAVQLRGSDSSDPEGSALSYHWEFGDGAESSSADPVHDFSDPLAYRARLTVTDAQMQSSSAEVLITPDNTPPEITAVFAPQDGQLYTPGDFILLQASATDREDASAGIPLQAVWHVNLIHDHHQHPDWALVNGPTGVFQTEAHGDGTYYEVVLEVTDSKGLETSEKRSLYDAATEPRAHIRDLPDAVLRLGQPLLISGELLYPGPWNPTPPPALTWDFGDGGTQTFEPVTHLQEVTASHRYEATGTYTVRLTATAGTFTDFEEVSVRVERPRPAVAVFAPLATERWISVAEQEVLANGLVAWLAQQGSEAALFQFQQQDQMARWMDGYLDDSTRDVVVLLDVCPAALYSGEDDGSLAERWIERRNGIVWTGQQPFFEYVRADGTGASNGAGSTGVDEVLDAVLPLLCPDLITDQAPLPLASLQLPSLAPFSSLCALRLDRIGSDWQAGRLYATDGAGSSDALALRHRSGGFYAQFYCTPAPGHPRLEVLQEFLRSYLLHPHGISPQ
;
A
#
# COMPACT_ATOMS: atom_id res chain seq x y z
N MET A 1 72.82 12.98 15.53
CA MET A 1 73.87 12.25 14.79
C MET A 1 74.57 11.31 15.75
N LEU A 2 74.21 10.03 15.77
CA LEU A 2 75.08 8.91 16.16
C LEU A 2 74.37 7.59 15.77
N ALA A 3 75.17 6.62 15.35
CA ALA A 3 74.83 5.48 14.52
C ALA A 3 74.22 4.28 15.26
N LEU A 4 73.56 3.37 14.52
CA LEU A 4 73.82 1.93 14.59
C LEU A 4 73.31 1.21 13.33
N ARG A 5 74.14 0.29 12.84
CA ARG A 5 74.12 -0.32 11.50
C ARG A 5 73.24 -1.57 11.44
N THR A 6 72.62 -1.73 10.28
CA THR A 6 71.98 -2.94 9.74
C THR A 6 73.00 -4.02 9.39
N LEU A 7 72.58 -5.28 9.50
CA LEU A 7 73.21 -6.43 8.85
C LEU A 7 72.10 -7.35 8.33
N SER A 8 72.02 -7.44 7.01
CA SER A 8 71.17 -8.33 6.23
C SER A 8 72.10 -9.30 5.48
N VAL A 9 71.80 -10.60 5.47
CA VAL A 9 72.42 -11.57 4.56
C VAL A 9 71.33 -12.53 4.06
N PRO A 10 71.29 -12.87 2.75
CA PRO A 10 70.17 -13.55 2.07
C PRO A 10 70.41 -15.06 1.85
N ILE A 11 69.34 -15.83 1.60
CA ILE A 11 69.41 -17.18 0.98
C ILE A 11 68.18 -17.39 0.06
N PRO A 12 68.31 -18.03 -1.13
CA PRO A 12 67.36 -17.95 -2.24
C PRO A 12 66.39 -19.15 -2.38
N PHE A 13 65.44 -18.95 -3.30
CA PHE A 13 64.35 -19.78 -3.82
C PHE A 13 64.64 -21.27 -4.09
N LEU A 14 63.66 -22.13 -3.74
CA LEU A 14 63.21 -23.23 -4.60
C LEU A 14 61.75 -23.64 -4.26
N SER A 15 61.00 -23.88 -5.32
CA SER A 15 59.55 -23.95 -5.46
C SER A 15 58.97 -25.35 -5.17
N VAL A 16 57.83 -25.40 -4.46
CA VAL A 16 56.87 -26.51 -4.53
C VAL A 16 55.46 -25.93 -4.66
N LEU A 17 54.84 -26.26 -5.78
CA LEU A 17 53.50 -25.88 -6.22
C LEU A 17 52.46 -26.67 -5.41
N GLY A 18 51.72 -26.00 -4.53
CA GLY A 18 50.47 -26.50 -3.95
C GLY A 18 49.31 -25.73 -4.55
N VAL A 19 48.65 -26.30 -5.56
CA VAL A 19 47.41 -25.77 -6.12
C VAL A 19 46.31 -25.97 -5.07
N LEU A 20 46.07 -24.95 -4.25
CA LEU A 20 44.78 -24.77 -3.58
C LEU A 20 43.86 -24.07 -4.58
N LEU A 21 42.96 -24.85 -5.19
CA LEU A 21 41.77 -24.33 -5.87
C LEU A 21 40.91 -23.62 -4.81
N THR A 22 41.10 -22.32 -4.65
CA THR A 22 40.10 -21.46 -4.03
C THR A 22 39.00 -21.26 -5.06
N VAL A 23 37.93 -22.04 -4.97
CA VAL A 23 36.66 -21.72 -5.59
C VAL A 23 36.20 -20.40 -4.96
N PRO A 24 36.01 -19.30 -5.72
CA PRO A 24 35.40 -18.11 -5.17
C PRO A 24 33.95 -18.46 -4.86
N CYS A 25 33.62 -18.58 -3.57
CA CYS A 25 32.25 -18.55 -3.11
C CYS A 25 31.72 -17.15 -3.43
N ARG A 26 30.97 -17.00 -4.52
CA ARG A 26 30.14 -15.81 -4.75
C ARG A 26 29.18 -15.76 -3.58
N ALA A 27 29.42 -14.83 -2.65
CA ALA A 27 28.38 -14.39 -1.74
C ALA A 27 27.27 -13.83 -2.62
N ALA A 28 26.12 -14.50 -2.65
CA ALA A 28 24.90 -13.89 -3.13
C ALA A 28 24.79 -12.54 -2.42
N ALA A 29 24.71 -11.45 -3.18
CA ALA A 29 24.48 -10.14 -2.63
C ALA A 29 23.21 -10.25 -1.77
N CYS A 30 23.35 -10.11 -0.45
CA CYS A 30 22.20 -9.91 0.41
C CYS A 30 21.59 -8.57 0.00
N ALA A 31 20.64 -8.60 -0.93
CA ALA A 31 19.69 -7.52 -1.08
C ALA A 31 19.10 -7.27 0.31
N VAL A 32 19.13 -6.01 0.75
CA VAL A 32 18.35 -5.61 1.93
C VAL A 32 16.90 -5.99 1.60
N PRO A 33 16.25 -6.86 2.40
CA PRO A 33 14.88 -7.26 2.09
C PRO A 33 14.00 -6.01 2.14
N ALA A 34 13.27 -5.75 1.05
CA ALA A 34 12.23 -4.74 1.05
C ALA A 34 11.28 -4.99 2.24
N PRO A 35 10.74 -3.94 2.87
CA PRO A 35 9.80 -4.13 3.96
C PRO A 35 8.63 -4.98 3.47
N ALA A 36 8.29 -6.04 4.22
CA ALA A 36 7.20 -6.92 3.87
C ALA A 36 5.88 -6.14 3.75
N GLN A 37 5.04 -6.54 2.81
CA GLN A 37 3.68 -6.02 2.70
C GLN A 37 2.95 -6.30 4.00
N GLN A 38 2.34 -5.26 4.58
CA GLN A 38 1.53 -5.41 5.77
C GLN A 38 0.08 -5.41 5.32
N LEU A 39 -0.58 -6.55 5.47
CA LEU A 39 -1.99 -6.75 5.16
C LEU A 39 -2.74 -7.13 6.45
N PRO A 40 -4.08 -7.03 6.48
CA PRO A 40 -4.85 -7.48 7.62
C PRO A 40 -4.70 -9.01 7.78
N ALA A 41 -4.90 -9.51 9.00
CA ALA A 41 -4.72 -10.94 9.27
C ALA A 41 -5.55 -11.83 8.32
N GLY A 42 -4.92 -12.90 7.82
CA GLY A 42 -5.52 -13.85 6.87
C GLY A 42 -5.52 -13.38 5.41
N PHE A 43 -5.06 -12.15 5.11
CA PHE A 43 -4.81 -11.71 3.75
C PHE A 43 -3.37 -11.97 3.31
N PHE A 44 -3.21 -12.31 2.04
CA PHE A 44 -1.90 -12.45 1.39
C PHE A 44 -1.99 -12.04 -0.08
N VAL A 45 -0.85 -11.99 -0.76
CA VAL A 45 -0.78 -11.69 -2.20
C VAL A 45 -0.07 -12.78 -2.98
N GLU A 46 -0.59 -13.06 -4.17
CA GLU A 46 -0.02 -14.00 -5.13
C GLU A 46 0.44 -13.26 -6.39
N PRO A 47 1.51 -13.71 -7.06
CA PRO A 47 1.89 -13.16 -8.37
C PRO A 47 0.85 -13.52 -9.44
N VAL A 48 0.62 -12.57 -10.36
CA VAL A 48 -0.12 -12.81 -11.61
C VAL A 48 0.87 -12.60 -12.76
N GLY A 49 1.34 -13.70 -13.35
CA GLY A 49 2.45 -13.69 -14.29
C GLY A 49 3.78 -13.24 -13.66
N HIS A 50 4.84 -13.27 -14.45
CA HIS A 50 6.18 -12.79 -14.12
C HIS A 50 6.79 -12.06 -15.32
N ASP A 51 7.98 -11.50 -15.16
CA ASP A 51 8.75 -10.80 -16.20
C ASP A 51 7.93 -9.70 -16.89
N TRP A 52 7.31 -8.85 -16.07
CA TRP A 52 6.56 -7.70 -16.55
C TRP A 52 7.48 -6.51 -16.80
N ASP A 53 7.29 -5.84 -17.93
CA ASP A 53 7.97 -4.59 -18.23
C ASP A 53 6.95 -3.44 -18.17
N SER A 54 6.99 -2.69 -17.08
CA SER A 54 6.09 -1.55 -16.83
C SER A 54 4.61 -1.82 -17.18
N PRO A 55 3.98 -2.86 -16.58
CA PRO A 55 2.56 -3.12 -16.78
C PRO A 55 1.77 -1.95 -16.20
N VAL A 56 0.67 -1.54 -16.85
CA VAL A 56 -0.12 -0.37 -16.45
C VAL A 56 -1.62 -0.57 -16.59
N GLY A 57 -2.08 -1.51 -17.42
CA GLY A 57 -3.51 -1.77 -17.63
C GLY A 57 -3.90 -3.22 -17.39
N LEU A 58 -5.08 -3.41 -16.80
CA LEU A 58 -5.74 -4.70 -16.59
C LEU A 58 -7.12 -4.67 -17.29
N ALA A 59 -7.44 -5.70 -18.06
CA ALA A 59 -8.78 -5.90 -18.60
C ALA A 59 -9.16 -7.40 -18.57
N PHE A 60 -10.08 -7.75 -17.68
CA PHE A 60 -10.60 -9.10 -17.58
C PHE A 60 -11.57 -9.43 -18.72
N LEU A 61 -11.48 -10.67 -19.19
CA LEU A 61 -12.53 -11.35 -19.93
C LEU A 61 -13.56 -11.91 -18.95
N VAL A 62 -14.76 -12.19 -19.43
CA VAL A 62 -15.88 -12.66 -18.60
C VAL A 62 -15.62 -14.01 -17.91
N ASP A 63 -14.65 -14.77 -18.39
CA ASP A 63 -14.24 -16.07 -17.86
C ASP A 63 -12.95 -16.02 -17.01
N GLY A 64 -12.55 -14.82 -16.56
CA GLY A 64 -11.42 -14.63 -15.63
C GLY A 64 -10.05 -14.57 -16.31
N ARG A 65 -9.96 -14.86 -17.61
CA ARG A 65 -8.76 -14.58 -18.40
C ARG A 65 -8.50 -13.07 -18.45
N LEU A 66 -7.25 -12.68 -18.65
CA LEU A 66 -6.83 -11.29 -18.48
C LEU A 66 -5.99 -10.82 -19.68
N LEU A 67 -6.25 -9.59 -20.13
CA LEU A 67 -5.32 -8.83 -20.95
C LEU A 67 -4.59 -7.81 -20.08
N VAL A 68 -3.28 -7.72 -20.30
CA VAL A 68 -2.41 -6.77 -19.61
C VAL A 68 -1.73 -5.88 -20.63
N SER A 69 -1.80 -4.56 -20.45
CA SER A 69 -0.99 -3.63 -21.24
C SER A 69 0.26 -3.21 -20.49
N GLU A 70 1.37 -3.19 -21.22
CA GLU A 70 2.63 -2.58 -20.82
C GLU A 70 2.73 -1.19 -21.44
N LYS A 71 3.33 -0.26 -20.70
CA LYS A 71 3.39 1.16 -21.03
C LYS A 71 3.95 1.42 -22.44
N LYS A 72 4.93 0.62 -22.87
CA LYS A 72 5.56 0.67 -24.21
C LYS A 72 4.65 0.22 -25.37
N GLY A 73 3.34 0.06 -25.17
CA GLY A 73 2.43 -0.30 -26.26
C GLY A 73 2.30 -1.79 -26.55
N ARG A 74 2.66 -2.65 -25.59
CA ARG A 74 2.49 -4.11 -25.72
C ARG A 74 1.27 -4.59 -24.95
N VAL A 75 0.53 -5.55 -25.52
CA VAL A 75 -0.63 -6.18 -24.88
C VAL A 75 -0.40 -7.68 -24.80
N TRP A 76 -0.46 -8.22 -23.58
CA TRP A 76 -0.21 -9.63 -23.27
C TRP A 76 -1.49 -10.35 -22.87
N TYR A 77 -1.58 -11.61 -23.27
CA TYR A 77 -2.63 -12.53 -22.81
C TYR A 77 -2.16 -13.29 -21.57
N VAL A 78 -3.01 -13.34 -20.56
CA VAL A 78 -2.78 -14.02 -19.30
C VAL A 78 -3.93 -15.00 -19.06
N GLN A 79 -3.58 -16.23 -18.73
CA GLN A 79 -4.54 -17.29 -18.42
C GLN A 79 -4.01 -18.10 -17.23
N ASP A 80 -4.88 -18.37 -16.27
CA ASP A 80 -4.57 -19.09 -15.03
C ASP A 80 -3.40 -18.44 -14.27
N ASP A 81 -3.42 -17.11 -14.21
CA ASP A 81 -2.36 -16.27 -13.63
C ASP A 81 -0.95 -16.49 -14.25
N VAL A 82 -0.87 -17.04 -15.47
CA VAL A 82 0.37 -17.21 -16.25
C VAL A 82 0.37 -16.29 -17.48
N LYS A 83 1.45 -15.52 -17.66
CA LYS A 83 1.72 -14.71 -18.87
C LYS A 83 1.96 -15.65 -20.06
N LYS A 84 1.08 -15.63 -21.06
CA LYS A 84 1.11 -16.54 -22.22
C LYS A 84 1.86 -15.90 -23.39
N ASN A 85 1.15 -15.30 -24.34
CA ASN A 85 1.70 -14.73 -25.56
C ASN A 85 1.43 -13.23 -25.67
N LEU A 86 2.24 -12.56 -26.49
CA LEU A 86 2.03 -11.20 -26.93
C LEU A 86 0.88 -11.18 -27.95
N VAL A 87 -0.12 -10.34 -27.71
CA VAL A 87 -1.33 -10.20 -28.55
C VAL A 87 -1.16 -9.05 -29.53
N LEU A 88 -0.55 -7.95 -29.09
CA LEU A 88 -0.36 -6.73 -29.89
C LEU A 88 0.92 -6.01 -29.49
N ASP A 89 1.63 -5.48 -30.46
CA ASP A 89 2.80 -4.61 -30.28
C ASP A 89 2.62 -3.32 -31.08
N LEU A 90 2.51 -2.20 -30.37
CA LEU A 90 2.39 -0.84 -30.90
C LEU A 90 3.59 0.02 -30.47
N SER A 91 4.71 -0.58 -30.06
CA SER A 91 5.85 0.15 -29.49
C SER A 91 6.48 1.19 -30.39
N VAL A 92 6.27 1.12 -31.70
CA VAL A 92 6.73 2.12 -32.68
C VAL A 92 5.75 3.30 -32.83
N GLU A 93 4.47 3.13 -32.47
CA GLU A 93 3.45 4.20 -32.53
C GLU A 93 3.26 4.88 -31.16
N VAL A 94 3.69 4.24 -30.08
CA VAL A 94 3.43 4.67 -28.71
C VAL A 94 4.61 5.45 -28.18
N LEU A 95 4.37 6.70 -27.80
CA LEU A 95 5.36 7.50 -27.06
C LEU A 95 5.33 7.07 -25.59
N SER A 96 6.40 6.43 -25.12
CA SER A 96 6.55 5.89 -23.77
C SER A 96 7.50 6.74 -22.89
N ARG A 97 7.29 8.07 -22.90
CA ARG A 97 8.10 9.05 -22.17
C ARG A 97 7.34 9.64 -20.97
N GLY A 98 8.01 9.87 -19.82
CA GLY A 98 7.33 10.48 -18.66
C GLY A 98 6.20 9.58 -18.13
N ASP A 99 4.96 10.07 -18.03
CA ASP A 99 3.78 9.22 -17.73
C ASP A 99 3.06 8.68 -18.99
N TYR A 100 3.59 8.92 -20.19
CA TYR A 100 2.97 8.54 -21.47
C TYR A 100 3.11 7.07 -21.80
N GLY A 101 2.27 6.60 -22.71
CA GLY A 101 2.34 5.24 -23.20
C GLY A 101 0.98 4.73 -23.64
N LEU A 102 0.85 3.41 -23.67
CA LEU A 102 -0.43 2.70 -23.71
C LEU A 102 -0.98 2.56 -22.30
N LEU A 103 -1.88 3.46 -21.92
CA LEU A 103 -2.34 3.61 -20.52
C LEU A 103 -3.71 3.00 -20.27
N GLY A 104 -4.58 2.97 -21.30
CA GLY A 104 -5.92 2.44 -21.18
C GLY A 104 -6.13 1.19 -22.02
N LEU A 105 -6.80 0.20 -21.41
CA LEU A 105 -7.15 -1.08 -22.02
C LEU A 105 -8.55 -1.48 -21.54
N ALA A 106 -9.43 -1.85 -22.48
CA ALA A 106 -10.68 -2.53 -22.17
C ALA A 106 -11.09 -3.49 -23.28
N VAL A 107 -11.96 -4.44 -22.91
CA VAL A 107 -12.62 -5.37 -23.83
C VAL A 107 -14.09 -5.02 -23.92
N ASP A 108 -14.68 -5.26 -25.09
CA ASP A 108 -16.10 -5.05 -25.33
C ASP A 108 -16.95 -5.98 -24.47
N LEU A 109 -18.12 -5.52 -24.00
CA LEU A 109 -19.03 -6.36 -23.21
C LEU A 109 -19.51 -7.61 -23.96
N ALA A 110 -19.47 -7.58 -25.30
CA ALA A 110 -19.76 -8.69 -26.20
C ALA A 110 -18.49 -9.33 -26.79
N PHE A 111 -17.36 -9.26 -26.08
CA PHE A 111 -16.05 -9.76 -26.54
C PHE A 111 -16.10 -11.18 -27.09
N ASP A 112 -16.82 -12.11 -26.44
CA ASP A 112 -16.93 -13.50 -26.90
C ASP A 112 -17.59 -13.65 -28.29
N MET A 113 -18.34 -12.64 -28.72
CA MET A 113 -18.99 -12.60 -30.03
C MET A 113 -18.19 -11.78 -31.05
N ASN A 114 -17.68 -10.62 -30.65
CA ASN A 114 -17.08 -9.65 -31.58
C ASN A 114 -15.54 -9.63 -31.54
N GLY A 115 -14.92 -9.98 -30.43
CA GLY A 115 -13.48 -9.94 -30.18
C GLY A 115 -12.91 -8.55 -30.01
N TYR A 116 -13.70 -7.50 -29.75
CA TYR A 116 -13.18 -6.13 -29.77
C TYR A 116 -12.41 -5.75 -28.50
N VAL A 117 -11.22 -5.19 -28.72
CA VAL A 117 -10.34 -4.60 -27.70
C VAL A 117 -10.10 -3.14 -28.02
N TYR A 118 -10.09 -2.30 -26.98
CA TYR A 118 -9.95 -0.85 -27.05
C TYR A 118 -8.70 -0.41 -26.31
N LEU A 119 -7.96 0.53 -26.92
CA LEU A 119 -6.65 0.97 -26.46
C LEU A 119 -6.61 2.50 -26.45
N LEU A 120 -6.17 3.09 -25.33
CA LEU A 120 -5.96 4.52 -25.19
C LEU A 120 -4.48 4.77 -24.95
N LEU A 121 -3.86 5.51 -25.86
CA LEU A 121 -2.42 5.72 -25.88
C LEU A 121 -2.04 7.16 -26.23
N VAL A 122 -0.82 7.53 -25.87
CA VAL A 122 -0.15 8.73 -26.39
C VAL A 122 0.66 8.34 -27.62
N VAL A 123 0.45 9.08 -28.72
CA VAL A 123 1.07 8.80 -30.02
C VAL A 123 2.46 9.41 -30.08
N ASP A 124 3.43 8.62 -30.51
CA ASP A 124 4.69 9.08 -31.10
C ASP A 124 4.36 9.72 -32.48
N PRO A 125 4.44 11.05 -32.62
CA PRO A 125 4.04 11.73 -33.85
C PRO A 125 4.93 11.42 -35.05
N ASN A 126 6.19 11.04 -34.81
CA ASN A 126 7.16 10.77 -35.86
C ASN A 126 7.17 9.27 -36.23
N GLY A 127 6.78 8.41 -35.28
CA GLY A 127 6.58 6.97 -35.44
C GLY A 127 7.88 6.21 -35.73
N ASP A 128 9.01 6.66 -35.19
CA ASP A 128 10.31 6.03 -35.32
C ASP A 128 10.64 5.10 -34.14
N GLY A 129 9.83 5.12 -33.08
CA GLY A 129 9.99 4.30 -31.88
C GLY A 129 11.09 4.82 -30.95
N VAL A 130 11.51 6.08 -31.12
CA VAL A 130 12.42 6.80 -30.23
C VAL A 130 11.58 7.76 -29.38
N ASP A 131 11.62 7.59 -28.07
CA ASP A 131 10.79 8.33 -27.13
C ASP A 131 11.35 9.74 -26.79
N ASP A 132 11.58 10.60 -27.79
CA ASP A 132 12.20 11.93 -27.61
C ASP A 132 11.31 13.14 -27.96
N ASP A 133 10.10 12.91 -28.47
CA ASP A 133 9.16 13.98 -28.83
C ASP A 133 8.66 14.77 -27.61
N ALA A 134 8.53 16.08 -27.79
CA ALA A 134 8.04 17.01 -26.77
C ALA A 134 6.52 17.21 -26.83
N ASP A 135 5.96 17.44 -28.03
CA ASP A 135 4.51 17.57 -28.22
C ASP A 135 3.91 16.26 -28.71
N ALA A 136 2.90 15.74 -28.02
CA ALA A 136 2.21 14.51 -28.42
C ALA A 136 0.68 14.68 -28.43
N PHE A 137 -0.03 13.58 -28.68
CA PHE A 137 -1.48 13.60 -28.56
C PHE A 137 -2.05 12.22 -28.20
N GLY A 138 -3.19 12.23 -27.51
CA GLY A 138 -3.91 11.02 -27.13
C GLY A 138 -4.77 10.48 -28.27
N ARG A 139 -4.82 9.15 -28.38
CA ARG A 139 -5.53 8.39 -29.41
C ARG A 139 -6.30 7.23 -28.82
N LEU A 140 -7.52 7.03 -29.30
CA LEU A 140 -8.34 5.85 -29.01
C LEU A 140 -8.37 4.93 -30.23
N LEU A 141 -7.96 3.69 -30.04
CA LEU A 141 -7.94 2.64 -31.05
C LEU A 141 -8.90 1.50 -30.71
N ARG A 142 -9.32 0.77 -31.74
CA ARG A 142 -9.99 -0.53 -31.62
C ARG A 142 -9.33 -1.55 -32.53
N TYR A 143 -9.15 -2.77 -32.01
CA TYR A 143 -8.78 -3.97 -32.75
C TYR A 143 -9.79 -5.08 -32.50
N ARG A 144 -9.81 -6.07 -33.39
CA ARG A 144 -10.48 -7.35 -33.21
C ARG A 144 -9.44 -8.40 -32.86
N CYS A 145 -9.76 -9.23 -31.87
CA CYS A 145 -8.98 -10.39 -31.46
C CYS A 145 -9.78 -11.68 -31.70
N PHE A 146 -9.07 -12.80 -31.77
CA PHE A 146 -9.63 -14.12 -31.91
C PHE A 146 -8.72 -15.16 -31.22
N LEU A 147 -9.27 -16.30 -30.83
CA LEU A 147 -8.48 -17.43 -30.33
C LEU A 147 -7.96 -18.24 -31.52
N ASP A 148 -6.69 -18.60 -31.49
CA ASP A 148 -6.10 -19.50 -32.47
C ASP A 148 -6.36 -20.99 -32.15
N GLY A 149 -5.77 -21.88 -32.95
CA GLY A 149 -5.94 -23.33 -32.79
C GLY A 149 -5.37 -23.91 -31.50
N ASN A 150 -4.52 -23.16 -30.78
CA ASN A 150 -3.92 -23.54 -29.50
C ASN A 150 -4.67 -22.93 -28.30
N GLY A 151 -5.69 -22.11 -28.55
CA GLY A 151 -6.43 -21.41 -27.50
C GLY A 151 -5.73 -20.13 -27.01
N GLU A 152 -4.73 -19.63 -27.75
CA GLU A 152 -4.06 -18.36 -27.47
C GLU A 152 -4.76 -17.21 -28.19
N LEU A 153 -4.80 -16.03 -27.56
CA LEU A 153 -5.46 -14.87 -28.15
C LEU A 153 -4.52 -14.14 -29.13
N GLN A 154 -5.03 -13.81 -30.31
CA GLN A 154 -4.31 -13.10 -31.37
C GLN A 154 -5.10 -11.87 -31.83
N ALA A 155 -4.41 -10.79 -32.18
CA ALA A 155 -5.03 -9.61 -32.81
C ALA A 155 -5.05 -9.72 -34.35
N ASP A 156 -6.18 -9.35 -34.96
CA ASP A 156 -6.26 -9.05 -36.40
C ASP A 156 -5.76 -7.63 -36.66
N LEU A 157 -4.50 -7.49 -37.06
CA LEU A 157 -3.88 -6.18 -37.30
C LEU A 157 -4.58 -5.37 -38.40
N LEU A 158 -5.29 -6.01 -39.33
CA LEU A 158 -6.04 -5.33 -40.40
C LEU A 158 -7.38 -4.75 -39.92
N SER A 159 -7.83 -5.15 -38.74
CA SER A 159 -9.09 -4.66 -38.13
C SER A 159 -8.96 -3.31 -37.43
N ARG A 160 -7.74 -2.74 -37.41
CA ARG A 160 -7.40 -1.46 -36.77
C ARG A 160 -8.39 -0.35 -37.14
N GLN A 161 -9.00 0.27 -36.15
CA GLN A 161 -9.81 1.47 -36.31
C GLN A 161 -9.34 2.56 -35.34
N VAL A 162 -9.13 3.78 -35.86
CA VAL A 162 -8.92 4.98 -35.05
C VAL A 162 -10.27 5.62 -34.76
N LEU A 163 -10.61 5.77 -33.48
CA LEU A 163 -11.88 6.34 -33.03
C LEU A 163 -11.73 7.81 -32.60
N ILE A 164 -10.60 8.15 -31.97
CA ILE A 164 -10.22 9.52 -31.58
C ILE A 164 -8.75 9.72 -31.95
N GLY A 165 -8.40 10.91 -32.42
CA GLY A 165 -7.01 11.27 -32.75
C GLY A 165 -6.51 10.67 -34.05
N ALA A 166 -7.31 10.71 -35.13
CA ALA A 166 -6.81 10.37 -36.46
C ALA A 166 -5.72 11.36 -36.92
N ASP A 167 -5.83 12.60 -36.46
CA ASP A 167 -4.90 13.70 -36.60
C ASP A 167 -4.98 14.59 -35.35
N TRP A 168 -4.12 15.61 -35.28
CA TRP A 168 -4.09 16.58 -34.19
C TRP A 168 -5.44 17.27 -33.93
N ASN A 169 -6.20 17.61 -34.98
CA ASN A 169 -7.48 18.32 -34.84
C ASN A 169 -8.56 17.49 -34.13
N SER A 170 -8.43 16.16 -34.19
CA SER A 170 -9.39 15.21 -33.63
C SER A 170 -8.85 14.47 -32.40
N ALA A 171 -7.70 14.88 -31.88
CA ALA A 171 -7.00 14.21 -30.79
C ALA A 171 -7.21 14.85 -29.43
N ILE A 172 -6.85 14.10 -28.38
CA ILE A 172 -6.76 14.62 -27.01
C ILE A 172 -5.44 15.37 -26.90
N PRO A 173 -5.42 16.67 -26.52
CA PRO A 173 -4.17 17.41 -26.33
C PRO A 173 -3.28 16.78 -25.26
N VAL A 174 -1.99 16.61 -25.57
CA VAL A 174 -0.97 16.12 -24.64
C VAL A 174 0.30 16.95 -24.89
N LEU A 175 0.41 18.08 -24.19
CA LEU A 175 1.46 19.08 -24.43
C LEU A 175 2.59 19.01 -23.39
N GLU A 176 2.34 18.21 -22.35
CA GLU A 176 3.18 17.84 -21.21
C GLU A 176 4.44 17.01 -21.50
N LEU A 177 5.14 16.57 -20.44
CA LEU A 177 5.60 15.16 -20.28
C LEU A 177 4.73 14.34 -19.31
N THR A 178 3.64 14.93 -18.85
CA THR A 178 2.71 14.34 -17.88
C THR A 178 1.25 14.66 -18.22
N HIS A 179 0.31 14.06 -17.48
CA HIS A 179 -1.14 14.33 -17.54
C HIS A 179 -1.75 14.16 -18.93
N GLY A 180 -1.31 13.14 -19.67
CA GLY A 180 -1.82 12.86 -21.00
C GLY A 180 -3.21 12.22 -20.96
N VAL A 181 -3.24 10.90 -21.14
CA VAL A 181 -4.45 10.07 -21.10
C VAL A 181 -4.41 9.15 -19.87
N GLY A 182 -5.46 8.39 -19.60
CA GLY A 182 -5.45 7.43 -18.49
C GLY A 182 -6.19 6.14 -18.79
N CYS A 183 -7.39 6.00 -18.24
CA CYS A 183 -8.17 4.76 -18.24
C CYS A 183 -9.31 4.80 -19.27
N LEU A 184 -9.82 3.61 -19.65
CA LEU A 184 -11.09 3.47 -20.35
C LEU A 184 -11.89 2.26 -19.84
N ARG A 185 -13.22 2.38 -19.77
CA ARG A 185 -14.12 1.32 -19.29
C ARG A 185 -15.45 1.36 -20.06
N PHE A 186 -16.09 0.21 -20.20
CA PHE A 186 -17.46 0.12 -20.69
C PHE A 186 -18.45 0.36 -19.56
N LEU A 187 -19.55 1.05 -19.88
CA LEU A 187 -20.72 1.13 -19.01
C LEU A 187 -21.75 0.07 -19.43
N SER A 188 -22.68 -0.26 -18.53
CA SER A 188 -23.78 -1.22 -18.78
C SER A 188 -24.69 -0.85 -19.95
N ASP A 189 -24.72 0.41 -20.38
CA ASP A 189 -25.45 0.86 -21.57
C ASP A 189 -24.66 0.66 -22.89
N ALA A 190 -23.52 -0.05 -22.81
CA ALA A 190 -22.58 -0.30 -23.90
C ALA A 190 -21.88 0.94 -24.46
N SER A 191 -21.94 2.09 -23.77
CA SER A 191 -21.07 3.23 -24.08
C SER A 191 -19.67 3.05 -23.50
N LEU A 192 -18.69 3.73 -24.10
CA LEU A 192 -17.31 3.71 -23.64
C LEU A 192 -16.96 5.03 -22.97
N VAL A 193 -16.44 4.97 -21.75
CA VAL A 193 -15.87 6.13 -21.05
C VAL A 193 -14.35 6.07 -21.04
N LEU A 194 -13.71 7.23 -21.09
CA LEU A 194 -12.26 7.36 -20.96
C LEU A 194 -11.86 8.64 -20.22
N THR A 195 -10.67 8.60 -19.62
CA THR A 195 -10.07 9.75 -18.92
C THR A 195 -9.03 10.47 -19.78
N ALA A 196 -9.01 11.79 -19.66
CA ALA A 196 -8.03 12.66 -20.29
C ALA A 196 -7.59 13.73 -19.30
N GLY A 197 -6.29 13.79 -19.03
CA GLY A 197 -5.68 14.84 -18.21
C GLY A 197 -5.72 16.19 -18.91
N ASP A 198 -5.37 17.23 -18.16
CA ASP A 198 -5.38 18.62 -18.64
C ASP A 198 -4.31 18.89 -19.71
N GLY A 199 -3.31 17.99 -19.82
CA GLY A 199 -2.19 18.09 -20.73
C GLY A 199 -1.45 19.42 -20.58
N ALA A 200 -1.34 19.92 -19.34
CA ALA A 200 -0.71 21.19 -18.99
C ALA A 200 0.50 20.98 -18.07
N HIS A 201 1.28 22.04 -17.83
CA HIS A 201 2.49 21.96 -17.02
C HIS A 201 2.20 21.50 -15.58
N ALA A 202 2.91 20.47 -15.11
CA ALA A 202 2.59 19.83 -13.83
C ALA A 202 3.05 20.62 -12.59
N THR A 203 4.04 21.50 -12.73
CA THR A 203 4.68 22.20 -11.59
C THR A 203 4.60 23.74 -11.66
N GLU A 204 4.14 24.29 -12.78
CA GLU A 204 4.08 25.74 -13.02
C GLU A 204 2.64 26.16 -13.29
N VAL A 205 2.37 27.46 -13.12
CA VAL A 205 1.05 28.01 -13.45
C VAL A 205 0.98 28.17 -14.96
N ASP A 206 0.25 27.30 -15.62
CA ASP A 206 0.04 27.31 -17.07
C ASP A 206 -1.33 27.92 -17.41
N VAL A 207 -1.31 29.16 -17.87
CA VAL A 207 -2.50 29.91 -18.33
C VAL A 207 -2.63 29.94 -19.86
N GLY A 208 -1.83 29.14 -20.57
CA GLY A 208 -1.66 29.17 -22.03
C GLY A 208 -0.43 29.98 -22.48
N GLY A 209 0.04 29.68 -23.69
CA GLY A 209 1.14 30.35 -24.37
C GLY A 209 2.52 29.71 -24.17
N LEU A 210 2.62 28.60 -23.43
CA LEU A 210 3.87 27.87 -23.20
C LEU A 210 4.23 26.94 -24.38
N ASP A 211 3.23 26.46 -25.12
CA ASP A 211 3.39 25.45 -26.18
C ASP A 211 2.99 25.98 -27.57
N PRO A 212 3.61 27.07 -28.09
CA PRO A 212 3.17 27.69 -29.34
C PRO A 212 3.31 26.76 -30.56
N GLY A 213 4.12 25.70 -30.48
CA GLY A 213 4.27 24.68 -31.51
C GLY A 213 3.02 23.82 -31.69
N ALA A 214 2.33 23.50 -30.60
CA ALA A 214 1.13 22.67 -30.57
C ALA A 214 -0.10 23.32 -31.25
N PHE A 215 -0.07 24.64 -31.46
CA PHE A 215 -1.16 25.42 -32.04
C PHE A 215 -0.86 25.99 -33.44
N LEU A 216 0.18 25.48 -34.11
CA LEU A 216 0.50 25.81 -35.50
C LEU A 216 -0.57 25.29 -36.49
N PRO A 217 -0.69 25.86 -37.71
CA PRO A 217 -1.64 25.38 -38.71
C PRO A 217 -1.52 23.87 -38.97
N GLY A 218 -2.64 23.15 -38.87
CA GLY A 218 -2.68 21.69 -38.99
C GLY A 218 -2.46 20.92 -37.69
N ARG A 219 -2.23 21.62 -36.56
CA ARG A 219 -2.18 21.07 -35.21
C ARG A 219 -3.49 21.37 -34.45
N LEU A 220 -3.43 21.65 -33.15
CA LEU A 220 -4.61 21.99 -32.33
C LEU A 220 -5.16 23.38 -32.69
N SER A 221 -6.43 23.60 -32.39
CA SER A 221 -7.06 24.93 -32.57
C SER A 221 -6.41 25.96 -31.64
N PRO A 222 -6.06 27.17 -32.12
CA PRO A 222 -5.48 28.23 -31.28
C PRO A 222 -6.34 28.62 -30.06
N ASP A 223 -7.66 28.43 -30.14
CA ASP A 223 -8.56 28.72 -29.01
C ASP A 223 -8.38 27.74 -27.83
N GLN A 224 -7.65 26.63 -28.02
CA GLN A 224 -7.33 25.66 -26.97
C GLN A 224 -6.03 26.00 -26.20
N ASP A 225 -5.34 27.08 -26.57
CA ASP A 225 -4.15 27.57 -25.87
C ASP A 225 -4.52 28.29 -24.56
N GLN A 226 -5.00 27.51 -23.59
CA GLN A 226 -5.50 27.98 -22.30
C GLN A 226 -4.80 27.32 -21.10
N GLY A 227 -3.75 26.54 -21.34
CA GLY A 227 -3.04 25.79 -20.29
C GLY A 227 -3.95 24.86 -19.49
N ALA A 228 -3.79 24.85 -18.16
CA ALA A 228 -4.60 24.02 -17.26
C ALA A 228 -6.11 24.37 -17.31
N TYR A 229 -6.48 25.57 -17.76
CA TYR A 229 -7.89 25.98 -17.93
C TYR A 229 -8.61 25.23 -19.06
N ARG A 230 -7.90 24.46 -19.90
CA ARG A 230 -8.51 23.47 -20.80
C ARG A 230 -9.48 22.55 -20.07
N SER A 231 -9.21 22.25 -18.80
CA SER A 231 -10.07 21.47 -17.89
C SER A 231 -11.48 22.04 -17.75
N GLN A 232 -11.64 23.36 -17.88
CA GLN A 232 -12.92 24.08 -17.84
C GLN A 232 -13.50 24.36 -19.24
N TYR A 233 -12.65 24.39 -20.27
CA TYR A 233 -13.07 24.70 -21.64
C TYR A 233 -13.78 23.50 -22.30
N PRO A 234 -15.05 23.62 -22.73
CA PRO A 234 -15.81 22.48 -23.26
C PRO A 234 -15.44 22.08 -24.70
N ALA A 235 -14.82 22.97 -25.48
CA ALA A 235 -14.46 22.69 -26.87
C ALA A 235 -13.09 21.98 -27.02
N THR A 236 -12.60 21.38 -25.94
CA THR A 236 -11.43 20.50 -25.93
C THR A 236 -11.74 19.23 -25.14
N MET A 237 -10.92 18.20 -25.35
CA MET A 237 -11.05 16.91 -24.66
C MET A 237 -10.14 16.78 -23.43
N ALA A 238 -9.29 17.77 -23.15
CA ALA A 238 -8.36 17.75 -22.01
C ALA A 238 -9.02 18.13 -20.67
N GLY A 239 -8.64 17.46 -19.60
CA GLY A 239 -9.15 17.63 -18.23
C GLY A 239 -10.60 17.17 -18.09
N LYS A 240 -10.94 16.02 -18.68
CA LYS A 240 -12.31 15.51 -18.84
C LYS A 240 -12.44 14.02 -18.55
N ILE A 241 -13.66 13.63 -18.19
CA ILE A 241 -14.18 12.30 -18.54
C ILE A 241 -14.93 12.44 -19.87
N LEU A 242 -14.59 11.60 -20.84
CA LEU A 242 -15.29 11.53 -22.13
C LEU A 242 -16.17 10.29 -22.15
N ARG A 243 -17.34 10.38 -22.80
CA ARG A 243 -18.25 9.27 -23.07
C ARG A 243 -18.59 9.23 -24.55
N VAL A 244 -18.30 8.11 -25.21
CA VAL A 244 -18.40 7.97 -26.66
C VAL A 244 -19.09 6.68 -27.08
N ASP A 245 -19.59 6.67 -28.32
CA ASP A 245 -20.01 5.46 -29.02
C ASP A 245 -18.76 4.61 -29.37
N PRO A 246 -18.66 3.36 -28.90
CA PRO A 246 -17.51 2.48 -29.13
C PRO A 246 -17.34 2.04 -30.60
N ALA A 247 -18.33 2.24 -31.47
CA ALA A 247 -18.24 1.94 -32.89
C ALA A 247 -17.66 3.10 -33.71
N THR A 248 -17.88 4.35 -33.25
CA THR A 248 -17.60 5.56 -34.05
C THR A 248 -16.65 6.55 -33.37
N GLY A 249 -16.47 6.49 -32.04
CA GLY A 249 -15.72 7.47 -31.26
C GLY A 249 -16.42 8.83 -31.13
N LEU A 250 -17.68 8.93 -31.52
CA LEU A 250 -18.47 10.16 -31.48
C LEU A 250 -19.20 10.32 -30.14
N GLY A 251 -19.53 11.56 -29.80
CA GLY A 251 -20.31 11.90 -28.61
C GLY A 251 -21.76 11.40 -28.70
N LEU A 252 -22.31 10.97 -27.57
CA LEU A 252 -23.68 10.45 -27.50
C LEU A 252 -24.70 11.59 -27.28
N PRO A 253 -25.91 11.53 -27.88
CA PRO A 253 -26.91 12.60 -27.77
C PRO A 253 -27.39 12.91 -26.35
N ASP A 254 -27.21 11.97 -25.43
CA ASP A 254 -27.58 12.11 -24.02
C ASP A 254 -26.38 12.46 -23.12
N ASN A 255 -25.24 12.85 -23.71
CA ASN A 255 -24.15 13.46 -22.96
C ASN A 255 -24.55 14.86 -22.48
N PRO A 256 -24.10 15.28 -21.28
CA PRO A 256 -24.50 16.56 -20.67
C PRO A 256 -24.12 17.80 -21.50
N PHE A 257 -23.07 17.71 -22.30
CA PHE A 257 -22.50 18.81 -23.09
C PHE A 257 -22.75 18.67 -24.60
N TYR A 258 -23.72 17.83 -24.99
CA TYR A 258 -24.06 17.59 -26.39
C TYR A 258 -24.53 18.85 -27.13
N THR A 259 -23.86 19.20 -28.23
CA THR A 259 -24.12 20.44 -29.00
C THR A 259 -25.16 20.28 -30.10
N GLY A 260 -25.61 19.04 -30.37
CA GLY A 260 -26.35 18.68 -31.58
C GLY A 260 -25.47 18.04 -32.66
N ASN A 261 -24.15 18.28 -32.64
CA ASN A 261 -23.18 17.64 -33.52
C ASN A 261 -22.33 16.62 -32.73
N PRO A 262 -22.44 15.31 -33.00
CA PRO A 262 -21.73 14.29 -32.24
C PRO A 262 -20.20 14.31 -32.48
N ALA A 263 -19.73 15.03 -33.51
CA ALA A 263 -18.30 15.18 -33.79
C ALA A 263 -17.61 16.27 -32.97
N ASP A 264 -18.36 17.18 -32.33
CA ASP A 264 -17.77 18.24 -31.52
C ASP A 264 -17.08 17.64 -30.27
N ALA A 265 -15.97 18.24 -29.83
CA ALA A 265 -15.30 17.84 -28.59
C ALA A 265 -16.24 17.90 -27.38
N ALA A 266 -17.00 18.98 -27.25
CA ALA A 266 -18.01 19.17 -26.21
C ALA A 266 -19.03 18.03 -26.16
N SER A 267 -19.47 17.53 -27.33
CA SER A 267 -20.42 16.42 -27.39
C SER A 267 -19.90 15.10 -26.83
N ARG A 268 -18.58 14.95 -26.68
CA ARG A 268 -17.96 13.78 -26.01
C ARG A 268 -17.81 13.97 -24.51
N VAL A 269 -17.88 15.19 -23.99
CA VAL A 269 -17.64 15.48 -22.57
C VAL A 269 -18.77 14.91 -21.72
N TYR A 270 -18.38 14.15 -20.70
CA TYR A 270 -19.27 13.60 -19.67
C TYR A 270 -19.13 14.35 -18.35
N ALA A 271 -17.90 14.67 -17.94
CA ALA A 271 -17.58 15.51 -16.77
C ALA A 271 -16.30 16.32 -17.04
N SER A 272 -16.10 17.40 -16.28
CA SER A 272 -15.02 18.36 -16.51
C SER A 272 -14.32 18.79 -15.22
N GLY A 273 -13.25 19.60 -15.37
CA GLY A 273 -12.55 20.20 -14.25
C GLY A 273 -11.68 19.22 -13.47
N LEU A 274 -11.09 18.26 -14.16
CA LEU A 274 -10.15 17.28 -13.60
C LEU A 274 -8.72 17.64 -14.01
N ARG A 275 -7.74 17.35 -13.16
CA ARG A 275 -6.32 17.61 -13.46
C ARG A 275 -5.68 16.45 -14.19
N ASN A 276 -5.56 15.33 -13.49
CA ASN A 276 -5.00 14.08 -13.98
C ASN A 276 -5.85 12.90 -13.48
N PRO A 277 -7.02 12.67 -14.10
CA PRO A 277 -7.92 11.56 -13.77
C PRO A 277 -7.26 10.22 -14.15
N PHE A 278 -6.39 9.72 -13.29
CA PHE A 278 -5.42 8.66 -13.56
C PHE A 278 -6.10 7.31 -13.82
N ARG A 279 -7.06 6.93 -12.97
CA ARG A 279 -7.92 5.76 -13.17
C ARG A 279 -9.37 6.08 -12.80
N LEU A 280 -10.27 5.32 -13.41
CA LEU A 280 -11.66 5.26 -13.00
C LEU A 280 -12.08 3.82 -12.72
N SER A 281 -13.01 3.66 -11.79
CA SER A 281 -13.71 2.40 -11.49
C SER A 281 -15.22 2.60 -11.47
N LEU A 282 -15.96 1.51 -11.56
CA LEU A 282 -17.42 1.52 -11.65
C LEU A 282 -18.02 1.13 -10.30
N LEU A 283 -19.17 1.72 -9.96
CA LEU A 283 -20.06 1.22 -8.93
C LEU A 283 -21.15 0.34 -9.56
N PRO A 284 -21.04 -1.00 -9.48
CA PRO A 284 -21.96 -1.90 -10.16
C PRO A 284 -23.39 -1.74 -9.66
N GLY A 285 -24.37 -1.79 -10.57
CA GLY A 285 -25.79 -1.76 -10.22
C GLY A 285 -26.31 -0.42 -9.66
N SER A 286 -25.53 0.66 -9.75
CA SER A 286 -25.91 1.99 -9.24
C SER A 286 -26.98 2.71 -10.07
N GLY A 287 -27.37 2.16 -11.22
CA GLY A 287 -28.40 2.75 -12.08
C GLY A 287 -28.43 2.14 -13.48
N PRO A 288 -29.16 2.76 -14.43
CA PRO A 288 -29.13 2.38 -15.85
C PRO A 288 -27.79 2.68 -16.53
N ARG A 289 -26.95 3.46 -15.86
CA ARG A 289 -25.54 3.71 -16.11
C ARG A 289 -24.84 3.73 -14.77
N GLU A 290 -23.64 3.18 -14.71
CA GLU A 290 -22.84 3.15 -13.49
C GLU A 290 -22.42 4.57 -13.09
N THR A 291 -22.47 4.81 -11.79
CA THR A 291 -21.69 5.86 -11.14
C THR A 291 -20.21 5.50 -11.22
N LEU A 292 -19.36 6.47 -11.58
CA LEU A 292 -17.91 6.28 -11.68
C LEU A 292 -17.23 6.83 -10.43
N PHE A 293 -16.21 6.13 -9.95
CA PHE A 293 -15.20 6.70 -9.05
C PHE A 293 -13.97 7.05 -9.89
N VAL A 294 -13.51 8.29 -9.80
CA VAL A 294 -12.36 8.79 -10.57
C VAL A 294 -11.28 9.21 -9.59
N SER A 295 -10.15 8.51 -9.62
CA SER A 295 -8.95 8.90 -8.88
C SER A 295 -8.27 10.03 -9.67
N ASP A 296 -8.27 11.24 -9.12
CA ASP A 296 -7.71 12.44 -9.75
C ASP A 296 -6.48 12.91 -8.96
N VAL A 297 -5.32 12.92 -9.63
CA VAL A 297 -4.05 13.32 -9.00
C VAL A 297 -3.98 14.84 -8.98
N GLY A 298 -3.94 15.42 -7.78
CA GLY A 298 -3.90 16.87 -7.59
C GLY A 298 -2.50 17.45 -7.74
N TRP A 299 -2.30 18.68 -7.27
CA TRP A 299 -1.08 19.45 -7.53
C TRP A 299 -0.19 19.60 -6.31
N ASP A 300 -0.52 20.53 -5.42
CA ASP A 300 0.35 20.98 -4.34
C ASP A 300 -0.06 20.39 -2.99
N ASN A 301 -1.36 20.12 -2.78
CA ASN A 301 -1.88 19.85 -1.44
C ASN A 301 -2.84 18.67 -1.36
N TRP A 302 -3.63 18.41 -2.39
CA TRP A 302 -4.80 17.55 -2.26
C TRP A 302 -4.83 16.45 -3.31
N GLU A 303 -5.27 15.28 -2.88
CA GLU A 303 -5.59 14.15 -3.75
C GLU A 303 -7.07 13.80 -3.63
N GLU A 304 -7.68 13.29 -4.70
CA GLU A 304 -9.13 13.12 -4.77
C GLU A 304 -9.58 11.77 -5.33
N VAL A 305 -10.69 11.27 -4.78
CA VAL A 305 -11.58 10.35 -5.48
C VAL A 305 -12.92 11.07 -5.71
N ASN A 306 -13.24 11.26 -6.98
CA ASN A 306 -14.40 11.98 -7.46
C ASN A 306 -15.53 11.02 -7.84
N LEU A 307 -16.77 11.42 -7.60
CA LEU A 307 -17.95 10.63 -7.97
C LEU A 307 -18.63 11.27 -9.19
N VAL A 308 -18.69 10.54 -10.31
CA VAL A 308 -19.20 11.04 -11.59
C VAL A 308 -20.47 10.31 -12.01
N ARG A 309 -21.53 11.07 -12.31
CA ARG A 309 -22.80 10.58 -12.86
C ARG A 309 -23.17 11.25 -14.18
N GLY A 310 -22.41 12.27 -14.60
CA GLY A 310 -22.60 13.04 -15.82
C GLY A 310 -22.96 14.50 -15.51
N GLY A 311 -22.12 15.43 -15.95
CA GLY A 311 -22.32 16.88 -15.89
C GLY A 311 -21.57 17.56 -14.74
N GLU A 312 -20.90 16.79 -13.90
CA GLU A 312 -20.08 17.33 -12.81
C GLU A 312 -18.89 18.14 -13.34
N ASN A 313 -18.52 19.16 -12.57
CA ASN A 313 -17.34 19.98 -12.77
C ASN A 313 -16.55 20.02 -11.46
N PHE A 314 -15.35 19.45 -11.41
CA PHE A 314 -14.57 19.35 -10.17
C PHE A 314 -13.69 20.59 -9.88
N GLY A 315 -13.65 21.52 -10.83
CA GLY A 315 -13.13 22.87 -10.61
C GLY A 315 -11.64 23.06 -10.83
N TRP A 316 -10.86 22.05 -11.20
CA TRP A 316 -9.48 22.27 -11.63
C TRP A 316 -9.42 23.22 -12.85
N PRO A 317 -8.52 24.23 -12.90
CA PRO A 317 -7.44 24.50 -11.94
C PRO A 317 -7.76 25.53 -10.86
N VAL A 318 -8.97 26.12 -10.87
CA VAL A 318 -9.35 27.17 -9.90
C VAL A 318 -9.63 26.60 -8.50
N ARG A 319 -9.83 25.29 -8.41
CA ARG A 319 -9.97 24.50 -7.18
C ARG A 319 -9.07 23.28 -7.22
N GLU A 320 -8.65 22.87 -6.03
CA GLU A 320 -7.89 21.65 -5.77
C GLU A 320 -8.35 21.12 -4.40
N GLY A 321 -8.86 19.89 -4.34
CA GLY A 321 -9.49 19.39 -3.12
C GLY A 321 -10.76 20.18 -2.77
N LEU A 322 -10.87 20.45 -1.48
CA LEU A 322 -11.94 21.25 -0.88
C LEU A 322 -11.64 22.76 -0.94
N GLU A 323 -10.53 23.18 -1.55
CA GLU A 323 -10.01 24.53 -1.44
C GLU A 323 -9.87 25.24 -2.80
N GLN A 324 -9.80 26.56 -2.75
CA GLN A 324 -9.49 27.38 -3.92
C GLN A 324 -7.98 27.39 -4.15
N GLN A 325 -7.55 27.03 -5.36
CA GLN A 325 -6.14 27.09 -5.74
C GLN A 325 -5.77 28.56 -6.00
N GLN A 326 -5.12 29.20 -5.03
CA GLN A 326 -4.83 30.65 -5.08
C GLN A 326 -3.96 31.06 -6.28
N ARG A 327 -3.01 30.23 -6.72
CA ARG A 327 -2.11 30.53 -7.84
C ARG A 327 -2.87 30.58 -9.18
N TYR A 328 -3.92 29.80 -9.33
CA TYR A 328 -4.77 29.82 -10.52
C TYR A 328 -5.94 30.79 -10.36
N ALA A 329 -6.67 30.76 -9.24
CA ALA A 329 -7.81 31.64 -9.02
C ALA A 329 -7.46 33.14 -9.12
N GLY A 330 -6.24 33.53 -8.73
CA GLY A 330 -5.73 34.90 -8.91
C GLY A 330 -5.30 35.26 -10.34
N ASN A 331 -5.16 34.27 -11.23
CA ASN A 331 -4.65 34.36 -12.60
C ASN A 331 -5.59 33.67 -13.59
N ASP A 332 -6.90 33.96 -13.51
CA ASP A 332 -7.92 33.41 -14.40
C ASP A 332 -8.35 34.43 -15.47
N PRO A 333 -7.67 34.49 -16.63
CA PRO A 333 -8.02 35.41 -17.70
C PRO A 333 -9.32 35.03 -18.42
N PHE A 334 -9.85 33.83 -18.18
CA PHE A 334 -11.02 33.27 -18.88
C PHE A 334 -12.33 33.37 -18.07
N GLY A 335 -12.22 33.58 -16.75
CA GLY A 335 -13.37 33.81 -15.86
C GLY A 335 -14.08 32.55 -15.36
N TYR A 336 -13.42 31.39 -15.42
CA TYR A 336 -13.95 30.10 -14.95
C TYR A 336 -14.11 30.01 -13.41
N GLY A 337 -13.41 30.84 -12.64
CA GLY A 337 -13.42 30.86 -11.17
C GLY A 337 -14.78 31.16 -10.52
N SER A 338 -15.77 31.58 -11.31
CA SER A 338 -17.15 31.85 -10.86
C SER A 338 -18.12 30.69 -11.08
N GLY A 339 -17.63 29.55 -11.58
CA GLY A 339 -18.42 28.35 -11.86
C GLY A 339 -19.02 27.67 -10.62
N THR A 340 -19.95 26.76 -10.86
CA THR A 340 -20.42 25.82 -9.83
C THR A 340 -19.56 24.57 -9.88
N PHE A 341 -19.01 24.18 -8.75
CA PHE A 341 -18.08 23.07 -8.64
C PHE A 341 -18.63 21.97 -7.74
N THR A 342 -18.29 20.73 -8.07
CA THR A 342 -18.64 19.53 -7.32
C THR A 342 -17.53 19.26 -6.30
N GLU A 343 -17.89 18.77 -5.12
CA GLU A 343 -16.91 18.35 -4.12
C GLU A 343 -16.51 16.88 -4.37
N PRO A 344 -15.25 16.51 -4.09
CA PRO A 344 -14.81 15.13 -4.16
C PRO A 344 -15.54 14.26 -3.13
N LEU A 345 -15.67 12.96 -3.43
CA LEU A 345 -16.24 11.99 -2.48
C LEU A 345 -15.27 11.74 -1.31
N LEU A 346 -13.98 11.60 -1.65
CA LEU A 346 -12.88 11.49 -0.72
C LEU A 346 -11.80 12.46 -1.15
N SER A 347 -11.20 13.16 -0.20
CA SER A 347 -10.01 13.96 -0.42
C SER A 347 -9.05 13.82 0.75
N TRP A 348 -7.77 13.67 0.48
CA TRP A 348 -6.73 13.66 1.51
C TRP A 348 -5.62 14.64 1.15
N HIS A 349 -4.95 15.17 2.17
CA HIS A 349 -3.92 16.18 2.00
C HIS A 349 -2.53 15.56 2.12
N HIS A 350 -1.55 16.14 1.42
CA HIS A 350 -0.15 15.69 1.39
C HIS A 350 0.55 15.67 2.76
N SER A 351 0.28 16.65 3.62
CA SER A 351 0.93 16.81 4.93
C SER A 351 -0.04 16.90 6.11
N ASN A 352 -1.33 17.19 5.88
CA ASN A 352 -2.31 17.34 6.95
C ASN A 352 -3.28 16.14 6.99
N PRO A 353 -3.27 15.30 8.05
CA PRO A 353 -4.14 14.12 8.10
C PRO A 353 -5.64 14.44 8.15
N GLY A 354 -6.01 15.68 8.48
CA GLY A 354 -7.40 16.15 8.44
C GLY A 354 -8.36 15.27 9.26
N SER A 355 -9.63 15.22 8.84
CA SER A 355 -10.67 14.40 9.48
C SER A 355 -10.58 12.91 9.15
N LEU A 356 -9.89 12.54 8.07
CA LEU A 356 -9.71 11.15 7.66
C LEU A 356 -8.58 10.44 8.43
N GLY A 357 -7.69 11.20 9.08
CA GLY A 357 -6.62 10.65 9.92
C GLY A 357 -5.43 10.08 9.15
N PHE A 358 -5.25 10.45 7.87
CA PHE A 358 -4.12 10.02 7.06
C PHE A 358 -3.77 11.01 5.95
N THR A 359 -2.53 10.93 5.47
CA THR A 359 -2.01 11.72 4.35
C THR A 359 -1.64 10.82 3.17
N GLY A 360 -1.43 11.45 2.01
CA GLY A 360 -1.05 10.81 0.75
C GLY A 360 -0.79 11.87 -0.31
N ASN A 361 -0.19 11.46 -1.43
CA ASN A 361 0.41 12.35 -2.42
C ASN A 361 -0.03 12.04 -3.86
N CYS A 362 -0.65 10.87 -4.13
CA CYS A 362 -0.98 10.47 -5.49
C CYS A 362 -2.20 9.53 -5.55
N ALA A 363 -3.40 10.05 -5.83
CA ALA A 363 -4.60 9.23 -6.07
C ALA A 363 -4.55 8.51 -7.43
N THR A 364 -4.16 7.23 -7.44
CA THR A 364 -3.91 6.52 -8.71
C THR A 364 -4.96 5.48 -9.08
N ALA A 365 -5.38 4.58 -8.18
CA ALA A 365 -6.32 3.53 -8.54
C ALA A 365 -7.42 3.37 -7.49
N SER A 366 -8.57 2.88 -7.97
CA SER A 366 -9.70 2.49 -7.15
C SER A 366 -10.42 1.29 -7.75
N ALA A 367 -11.12 0.51 -6.93
CA ALA A 367 -12.00 -0.57 -7.37
C ALA A 367 -13.04 -0.88 -6.28
N VAL A 368 -14.25 -1.23 -6.69
CA VAL A 368 -15.25 -1.78 -5.76
C VAL A 368 -15.03 -3.28 -5.64
N TYR A 369 -14.90 -3.77 -4.40
CA TYR A 369 -14.85 -5.20 -4.15
C TYR A 369 -16.23 -5.84 -4.38
N THR A 370 -16.30 -6.78 -5.33
CA THR A 370 -17.56 -7.40 -5.79
C THR A 370 -17.73 -8.85 -5.34
N GLY A 371 -16.71 -9.43 -4.70
CA GLY A 371 -16.70 -10.82 -4.27
C GLY A 371 -17.34 -11.06 -2.91
N THR A 372 -17.21 -12.31 -2.46
CA THR A 372 -17.59 -12.76 -1.12
C THR A 372 -16.48 -13.52 -0.40
N SER A 373 -15.32 -13.69 -1.03
CA SER A 373 -14.12 -14.36 -0.48
C SER A 373 -13.52 -13.63 0.72
N TYR A 374 -13.63 -12.30 0.76
CA TYR A 374 -13.12 -11.47 1.85
C TYR A 374 -14.14 -11.44 3.00
N PRO A 375 -13.73 -11.06 4.22
CA PRO A 375 -14.65 -10.79 5.31
C PRO A 375 -15.77 -9.82 4.91
N SER A 376 -16.96 -9.99 5.50
CA SER A 376 -18.17 -9.20 5.21
C SER A 376 -17.98 -7.68 5.35
N LEU A 377 -17.00 -7.27 6.15
CA LEU A 377 -16.55 -5.88 6.28
C LEU A 377 -16.16 -5.25 4.93
N TYR A 378 -15.61 -6.02 3.99
CA TYR A 378 -15.13 -5.52 2.71
C TYR A 378 -16.16 -5.62 1.58
N HIS A 379 -17.28 -6.32 1.80
CA HIS A 379 -18.29 -6.59 0.76
C HIS A 379 -18.89 -5.27 0.23
N GLY A 380 -18.65 -4.94 -1.04
CA GLY A 380 -19.09 -3.68 -1.65
C GLY A 380 -18.30 -2.45 -1.22
N ALA A 381 -17.18 -2.61 -0.51
CA ALA A 381 -16.31 -1.49 -0.15
C ALA A 381 -15.55 -0.96 -1.38
N LEU A 382 -15.34 0.36 -1.42
CA LEU A 382 -14.49 1.02 -2.40
C LEU A 382 -13.05 0.98 -1.91
N PHE A 383 -12.19 0.23 -2.59
CA PHE A 383 -10.75 0.27 -2.37
C PHE A 383 -10.14 1.40 -3.18
N PHE A 384 -9.15 2.08 -2.61
CA PHE A 384 -8.39 3.14 -3.25
C PHE A 384 -6.96 3.16 -2.72
N CYS A 385 -6.04 3.70 -3.50
CA CYS A 385 -4.62 3.64 -3.19
C CYS A 385 -3.88 4.94 -3.45
N ASP A 386 -2.70 4.99 -2.84
CA ASP A 386 -1.72 6.04 -3.03
C ASP A 386 -0.43 5.47 -3.61
N TYR A 387 0.04 6.06 -4.72
CA TYR A 387 1.25 5.59 -5.39
C TYR A 387 2.53 5.86 -4.58
N GLU A 388 2.71 7.08 -4.07
CA GLU A 388 3.98 7.49 -3.46
C GLU A 388 4.17 6.91 -2.05
N ARG A 389 3.08 6.87 -1.28
CA ARG A 389 3.02 6.29 0.07
C ARG A 389 2.88 4.77 0.05
N GLY A 390 2.45 4.19 -1.07
CA GLY A 390 2.36 2.74 -1.26
C GLY A 390 1.37 2.06 -0.31
N TRP A 391 0.28 2.74 0.05
CA TRP A 391 -0.80 2.19 0.87
C TRP A 391 -2.06 1.93 0.04
N MET A 392 -2.87 1.00 0.54
CA MET A 392 -4.24 0.76 0.10
C MET A 392 -5.19 0.92 1.28
N ARG A 393 -6.34 1.56 1.01
CA ARG A 393 -7.42 1.79 1.97
C ARG A 393 -8.74 1.38 1.36
N CYS A 394 -9.76 1.20 2.21
CA CYS A 394 -11.12 0.95 1.74
C CYS A 394 -12.13 1.84 2.46
N ALA A 395 -13.14 2.30 1.73
CA ALA A 395 -14.26 3.08 2.22
C ALA A 395 -15.57 2.28 2.16
N ARG A 396 -16.37 2.35 3.22
CA ARG A 396 -17.75 1.85 3.24
C ARG A 396 -18.67 2.98 2.81
N LEU A 397 -19.53 2.67 1.84
CA LEU A 397 -20.52 3.62 1.31
C LEU A 397 -21.91 3.24 1.79
N ASP A 398 -22.73 4.23 2.11
CA ASP A 398 -24.15 4.02 2.37
C ASP A 398 -24.96 3.89 1.07
N ALA A 399 -26.27 3.67 1.20
CA ALA A 399 -27.17 3.58 0.05
C ALA A 399 -27.28 4.89 -0.76
N ALA A 400 -26.88 6.03 -0.18
CA ALA A 400 -26.78 7.33 -0.83
C ALA A 400 -25.38 7.59 -1.43
N GLN A 401 -24.51 6.57 -1.43
CA GLN A 401 -23.13 6.63 -1.91
C GLN A 401 -22.27 7.66 -1.16
N GLN A 402 -22.55 7.87 0.12
CA GLN A 402 -21.76 8.69 1.02
C GLN A 402 -20.82 7.82 1.86
N VAL A 403 -19.64 8.34 2.16
CA VAL A 403 -18.63 7.65 2.97
C VAL A 403 -19.11 7.55 4.41
N GLN A 404 -19.26 6.32 4.91
CA GLN A 404 -19.57 6.04 6.32
C GLN A 404 -18.29 5.88 7.15
N SER A 405 -17.30 5.20 6.59
CA SER A 405 -16.02 4.94 7.25
C SER A 405 -14.92 4.68 6.23
N VAL A 406 -13.68 4.94 6.64
CA VAL A 406 -12.47 4.62 5.88
C VAL A 406 -11.55 3.79 6.77
N LEU A 407 -11.06 2.68 6.24
CA LEU A 407 -10.20 1.74 6.95
C LEU A 407 -8.86 1.61 6.23
N GLY A 408 -7.79 1.46 7.02
CA GLY A 408 -6.52 0.97 6.52
C GLY A 408 -6.69 -0.46 6.00
N PHE A 409 -6.11 -0.76 4.84
CA PHE A 409 -6.07 -2.13 4.32
C PHE A 409 -4.64 -2.64 4.24
N GLY A 410 -3.80 -2.03 3.40
CA GLY A 410 -2.43 -2.49 3.20
C GLY A 410 -1.39 -1.37 3.22
N GLN A 411 -0.18 -1.71 3.65
CA GLN A 411 1.01 -0.86 3.63
C GLN A 411 2.15 -1.55 2.87
N ASN A 412 3.12 -0.78 2.38
CA ASN A 412 4.26 -1.27 1.60
C ASN A 412 3.87 -2.04 0.32
N MET A 413 2.75 -1.67 -0.29
CA MET A 413 2.20 -2.38 -1.45
C MET A 413 2.92 -2.03 -2.78
N GLY A 414 3.77 -0.99 -2.77
CA GLY A 414 4.49 -0.45 -3.93
C GLY A 414 3.75 0.70 -4.61
N GLY A 415 4.28 1.16 -5.75
CA GLY A 415 3.65 2.22 -6.55
C GLY A 415 2.42 1.69 -7.28
N LEU A 416 1.27 1.68 -6.60
CA LEU A 416 0.02 1.14 -7.13
C LEU A 416 -0.48 2.02 -8.29
N VAL A 417 -0.72 1.42 -9.47
CA VAL A 417 -1.16 2.16 -10.68
C VAL A 417 -2.41 1.60 -11.34
N ALA A 418 -2.83 0.39 -10.95
CA ALA A 418 -4.09 -0.19 -11.38
C ALA A 418 -4.63 -1.12 -10.30
N LEU A 419 -5.95 -1.20 -10.20
CA LEU A 419 -6.68 -2.06 -9.28
C LEU A 419 -7.97 -2.48 -9.96
N GLU A 420 -8.25 -3.78 -10.02
CA GLU A 420 -9.46 -4.34 -10.62
C GLU A 420 -9.97 -5.52 -9.80
N SER A 421 -11.27 -5.75 -9.84
CA SER A 421 -11.89 -6.95 -9.24
C SER A 421 -11.97 -8.05 -10.29
N ASP A 422 -11.48 -9.25 -9.97
CA ASP A 422 -11.67 -10.43 -10.80
C ASP A 422 -13.18 -10.71 -10.95
N PRO A 423 -13.71 -10.84 -12.18
CA PRO A 423 -15.15 -11.06 -12.38
C PRO A 423 -15.66 -12.41 -11.87
N LEU A 424 -14.80 -13.40 -11.64
CA LEU A 424 -15.17 -14.73 -11.16
C LEU A 424 -15.14 -14.81 -9.62
N SER A 425 -14.00 -14.46 -9.01
CA SER A 425 -13.85 -14.58 -7.55
C SER A 425 -14.21 -13.29 -6.80
N GLY A 426 -14.17 -12.15 -7.50
CA GLY A 426 -14.27 -10.81 -6.92
C GLY A 426 -13.00 -10.35 -6.21
N ASP A 427 -11.94 -11.17 -6.17
CA ASP A 427 -10.66 -10.81 -5.55
C ASP A 427 -10.02 -9.63 -6.28
N LEU A 428 -9.29 -8.81 -5.52
CA LEU A 428 -8.63 -7.63 -6.05
C LEU A 428 -7.29 -8.00 -6.69
N VAL A 429 -7.09 -7.58 -7.93
CA VAL A 429 -5.83 -7.67 -8.67
C VAL A 429 -5.29 -6.27 -8.89
N PHE A 430 -4.03 -6.06 -8.55
CA PHE A 430 -3.37 -4.77 -8.64
C PHE A 430 -2.07 -4.84 -9.40
N ILE A 431 -1.72 -3.70 -10.00
CA ILE A 431 -0.41 -3.46 -10.57
C ILE A 431 0.37 -2.54 -9.63
N ALA A 432 1.61 -2.94 -9.31
CA ALA A 432 2.57 -2.11 -8.61
C ALA A 432 3.81 -1.90 -9.47
N LEU A 433 4.11 -0.64 -9.78
CA LEU A 433 5.39 -0.21 -10.32
C LEU A 433 6.38 0.00 -9.17
N SER A 434 7.67 -0.21 -9.46
CA SER A 434 8.69 -0.28 -8.42
C SER A 434 9.08 1.08 -7.86
N LYS A 435 9.13 1.14 -6.53
CA LYS A 435 10.04 1.96 -5.72
C LYS A 435 11.16 1.11 -5.06
N TYR A 436 10.99 -0.24 -4.98
CA TYR A 436 11.91 -1.15 -4.26
C TYR A 436 12.03 -2.61 -4.79
N THR A 437 11.13 -3.09 -5.67
CA THR A 437 10.97 -4.55 -5.95
C THR A 437 10.66 -4.93 -7.41
N GLY A 438 10.71 -3.99 -8.34
CA GLY A 438 10.39 -4.22 -9.75
C GLY A 438 8.88 -4.13 -10.10
N PRO A 439 8.55 -3.89 -11.38
CA PRO A 439 7.17 -3.93 -11.89
C PRO A 439 6.53 -5.32 -11.72
N ARG A 440 5.28 -5.36 -11.25
CA ARG A 440 4.60 -6.63 -10.96
C ARG A 440 3.09 -6.48 -10.94
N ILE A 441 2.41 -7.60 -11.15
CA ILE A 441 0.97 -7.75 -10.96
C ILE A 441 0.75 -8.75 -9.83
N ARG A 442 -0.16 -8.40 -8.93
CA ARG A 442 -0.43 -9.16 -7.70
C ARG A 442 -1.91 -9.28 -7.49
N ARG A 443 -2.31 -10.38 -6.90
CA ARG A 443 -3.70 -10.71 -6.58
C ARG A 443 -3.82 -10.90 -5.09
N ILE A 444 -4.75 -10.20 -4.47
CA ILE A 444 -5.02 -10.27 -3.04
C ILE A 444 -5.95 -11.45 -2.78
N ARG A 445 -5.62 -12.25 -1.77
CA ARG A 445 -6.41 -13.41 -1.34
C ARG A 445 -6.69 -13.33 0.14
N TYR A 446 -7.73 -14.05 0.57
CA TYR A 446 -8.06 -14.23 1.97
C TYR A 446 -8.25 -15.72 2.26
N SER A 447 -7.53 -16.24 3.25
CA SER A 447 -7.62 -17.64 3.67
C SER A 447 -8.22 -17.86 5.06
N GLY A 448 -8.62 -16.80 5.76
CA GLY A 448 -9.15 -16.94 7.12
C GLY A 448 -8.12 -17.37 8.16
N GLY A 449 -6.82 -17.20 7.86
CA GLY A 449 -5.71 -17.48 8.79
C GLY A 449 -4.89 -18.73 8.46
N ASP A 450 -5.14 -19.37 7.32
CA ASP A 450 -4.39 -20.52 6.80
C ASP A 450 -3.62 -20.06 5.54
N LEU A 451 -2.46 -19.44 5.72
CA LEU A 451 -1.72 -18.85 4.60
C LEU A 451 -1.16 -19.95 3.69
N PRO A 452 -1.10 -19.74 2.36
CA PRO A 452 -0.47 -20.73 1.51
C PRO A 452 1.01 -20.88 1.85
N PRO A 453 1.59 -22.06 1.58
CA PRO A 453 3.01 -22.26 1.76
C PRO A 453 3.83 -21.33 0.86
N GLN A 454 5.06 -21.04 1.25
CA GLN A 454 6.03 -20.33 0.43
C GLN A 454 6.89 -21.34 -0.35
N ALA A 455 6.63 -21.46 -1.65
CA ALA A 455 7.44 -22.27 -2.56
C ALA A 455 8.81 -21.63 -2.80
N VAL A 456 9.88 -22.42 -2.63
CA VAL A 456 11.26 -22.02 -2.97
C VAL A 456 11.86 -23.11 -3.85
N ALA A 457 12.14 -22.75 -5.11
CA ALA A 457 12.76 -23.62 -6.10
C ALA A 457 14.19 -23.15 -6.41
N SER A 458 15.13 -24.08 -6.44
CA SER A 458 16.49 -23.83 -6.96
C SER A 458 17.02 -25.03 -7.73
N ALA A 459 18.05 -24.79 -8.56
CA ALA A 459 18.70 -25.81 -9.36
C ALA A 459 20.22 -25.61 -9.41
N ASP A 460 20.96 -26.71 -9.31
CA ASP A 460 22.43 -26.72 -9.40
C ASP A 460 22.93 -28.00 -10.12
N PRO A 461 23.65 -27.88 -11.25
CA PRO A 461 23.78 -26.67 -12.09
C PRO A 461 22.45 -26.35 -12.81
N HIS A 462 22.22 -25.10 -13.23
CA HIS A 462 21.04 -24.72 -14.03
C HIS A 462 21.37 -24.43 -15.51
N PHE A 463 22.65 -24.51 -15.88
CA PHE A 463 23.12 -24.47 -17.26
C PHE A 463 24.36 -25.35 -17.41
N GLY A 464 24.69 -25.73 -18.65
CA GLY A 464 25.88 -26.55 -18.94
C GLY A 464 25.65 -27.47 -20.13
N PRO A 465 26.62 -28.34 -20.47
CA PRO A 465 26.49 -29.19 -21.65
C PRO A 465 25.39 -30.24 -21.51
N ALA A 466 24.63 -30.49 -22.58
CA ALA A 466 23.66 -31.59 -22.65
C ALA A 466 24.37 -32.96 -22.87
N PRO A 467 23.89 -34.06 -22.25
CA PRO A 467 22.83 -34.12 -21.24
C PRO A 467 23.27 -33.50 -19.92
N LEU A 468 22.40 -32.66 -19.34
CA LEU A 468 22.66 -31.92 -18.11
C LEU A 468 21.95 -32.58 -16.93
N ALA A 469 22.72 -33.19 -16.03
CA ALA A 469 22.20 -33.70 -14.76
C ALA A 469 22.05 -32.54 -13.76
N VAL A 470 20.82 -32.28 -13.33
CA VAL A 470 20.48 -31.14 -12.46
C VAL A 470 19.95 -31.64 -11.12
N GLN A 471 20.51 -31.15 -10.02
CA GLN A 471 19.91 -31.28 -8.70
C GLN A 471 18.93 -30.13 -8.49
N LEU A 472 17.63 -30.44 -8.45
CA LEU A 472 16.62 -29.48 -8.04
C LEU A 472 16.42 -29.55 -6.53
N ARG A 473 16.12 -28.42 -5.89
CA ARG A 473 15.82 -28.35 -4.46
C ARG A 473 14.53 -27.58 -4.22
N GLY A 474 13.62 -28.24 -3.52
CA GLY A 474 12.37 -27.68 -3.04
C GLY A 474 12.31 -27.60 -1.52
N SER A 475 13.23 -28.27 -0.82
CA SER A 475 13.25 -28.37 0.66
C SER A 475 13.37 -27.04 1.40
N ASP A 476 13.75 -25.97 0.71
CA ASP A 476 13.83 -24.61 1.27
C ASP A 476 12.44 -23.93 1.33
N SER A 477 11.40 -24.61 0.83
CA SER A 477 10.01 -24.17 0.96
C SER A 477 9.53 -24.29 2.41
N SER A 478 8.64 -23.40 2.83
CA SER A 478 8.11 -23.39 4.20
C SER A 478 6.63 -23.04 4.25
N ASP A 479 5.97 -23.46 5.32
CA ASP A 479 4.60 -23.09 5.62
C ASP A 479 4.60 -22.05 6.75
N PRO A 480 3.89 -20.91 6.62
CA PRO A 480 3.87 -19.89 7.68
C PRO A 480 3.37 -20.43 9.04
N GLU A 481 2.45 -21.39 9.01
CA GLU A 481 1.86 -22.05 10.17
C GLU A 481 2.66 -23.28 10.62
N GLY A 482 3.72 -23.64 9.88
CA GLY A 482 4.59 -24.78 10.16
C GLY A 482 3.99 -26.13 9.78
N SER A 483 2.97 -26.15 8.92
CA SER A 483 2.36 -27.36 8.39
C SER A 483 3.33 -28.18 7.53
N ALA A 484 3.09 -29.49 7.47
CA ALA A 484 3.88 -30.38 6.63
C ALA A 484 3.54 -30.16 5.15
N LEU A 485 4.58 -30.09 4.30
CA LEU A 485 4.43 -29.86 2.86
C LEU A 485 4.52 -31.14 2.05
N SER A 486 3.72 -31.20 1.00
CA SER A 486 3.87 -32.11 -0.14
C SER A 486 4.46 -31.36 -1.33
N TYR A 487 5.21 -32.06 -2.19
CA TYR A 487 5.99 -31.48 -3.28
C TYR A 487 5.57 -32.12 -4.60
N HIS A 488 5.45 -31.31 -5.64
CA HIS A 488 5.25 -31.75 -7.01
C HIS A 488 6.14 -30.93 -7.95
N TRP A 489 7.01 -31.59 -8.69
CA TRP A 489 7.86 -31.00 -9.69
C TRP A 489 7.38 -31.39 -11.09
N GLU A 490 7.25 -30.41 -11.97
CA GLU A 490 7.09 -30.58 -13.41
C GLU A 490 8.37 -30.04 -14.08
N PHE A 491 9.13 -30.89 -14.78
CA PHE A 491 10.45 -30.47 -15.29
C PHE A 491 10.40 -29.68 -16.60
N GLY A 492 9.23 -29.61 -17.25
CA GLY A 492 9.04 -28.92 -18.53
C GLY A 492 9.35 -29.77 -19.78
N ASP A 493 9.86 -30.98 -19.62
CA ASP A 493 10.06 -31.98 -20.70
C ASP A 493 8.98 -33.08 -20.72
N GLY A 494 7.96 -32.93 -19.87
CA GLY A 494 6.88 -33.88 -19.67
C GLY A 494 7.11 -34.91 -18.56
N ALA A 495 8.29 -34.93 -17.93
CA ALA A 495 8.54 -35.71 -16.71
C ALA A 495 8.18 -34.93 -15.44
N GLU A 496 7.86 -35.68 -14.38
CA GLU A 496 7.41 -35.15 -13.10
C GLU A 496 8.04 -35.90 -11.91
N SER A 497 8.02 -35.30 -10.72
CA SER A 497 8.48 -35.92 -9.48
C SER A 497 7.70 -35.44 -8.27
N SER A 498 7.62 -36.27 -7.22
CA SER A 498 7.04 -35.89 -5.92
C SER A 498 8.08 -35.81 -4.79
N SER A 499 9.37 -35.91 -5.12
CA SER A 499 10.47 -35.72 -4.17
C SER A 499 10.68 -34.23 -3.92
N ALA A 500 11.01 -33.82 -2.69
CA ALA A 500 11.38 -32.43 -2.41
C ALA A 500 12.60 -32.00 -3.24
N ASP A 501 13.63 -32.85 -3.31
CA ASP A 501 14.91 -32.56 -3.96
C ASP A 501 15.28 -33.63 -5.02
N PRO A 502 14.61 -33.66 -6.18
CA PRO A 502 14.89 -34.64 -7.21
C PRO A 502 16.17 -34.31 -8.00
N VAL A 503 16.80 -35.34 -8.55
CA VAL A 503 17.80 -35.20 -9.62
C VAL A 503 17.14 -35.56 -10.94
N HIS A 504 17.28 -34.71 -11.96
CA HIS A 504 16.72 -34.93 -13.30
C HIS A 504 17.77 -34.68 -14.39
N ASP A 505 17.74 -35.50 -15.44
CA ASP A 505 18.67 -35.45 -16.58
C ASP A 505 17.99 -34.80 -17.80
N PHE A 506 18.35 -33.55 -18.09
CA PHE A 506 17.84 -32.83 -19.27
C PHE A 506 18.68 -33.19 -20.51
N SER A 507 18.11 -34.01 -21.40
CA SER A 507 18.86 -34.65 -22.49
C SER A 507 19.00 -33.81 -23.75
N ASP A 508 17.97 -33.02 -24.10
CA ASP A 508 17.99 -32.19 -25.30
C ASP A 508 18.41 -30.75 -24.99
N PRO A 509 19.10 -30.05 -25.91
CA PRO A 509 19.56 -28.67 -25.76
C PRO A 509 18.43 -27.64 -25.95
N LEU A 510 17.36 -27.81 -25.17
CA LEU A 510 16.20 -26.92 -25.12
C LEU A 510 16.18 -26.23 -23.76
N ALA A 511 15.67 -25.00 -23.68
CA ALA A 511 15.42 -24.36 -22.40
C ALA A 511 14.19 -25.00 -21.74
N TYR A 512 14.29 -25.36 -20.46
CA TYR A 512 13.20 -25.93 -19.68
C TYR A 512 12.88 -25.05 -18.47
N ARG A 513 11.60 -24.87 -18.15
CA ARG A 513 11.16 -24.26 -16.90
C ARG A 513 10.69 -25.35 -15.97
N ALA A 514 11.52 -25.69 -14.99
CA ALA A 514 11.14 -26.64 -13.95
C ALA A 514 10.30 -25.92 -12.89
N ARG A 515 9.06 -26.38 -12.70
CA ARG A 515 8.09 -25.81 -11.78
C ARG A 515 7.95 -26.70 -10.56
N LEU A 516 8.14 -26.14 -9.38
CA LEU A 516 7.79 -26.73 -8.10
C LEU A 516 6.43 -26.19 -7.66
N THR A 517 5.52 -27.08 -7.27
CA THR A 517 4.32 -26.77 -6.50
C THR A 517 4.44 -27.43 -5.13
N VAL A 518 4.26 -26.64 -4.07
CA VAL A 518 4.15 -27.14 -2.71
C VAL A 518 2.73 -26.99 -2.21
N THR A 519 2.24 -27.97 -1.45
CA THR A 519 0.87 -27.98 -0.91
C THR A 519 0.90 -28.40 0.54
N ASP A 520 0.21 -27.65 1.39
CA ASP A 520 0.07 -27.92 2.83
C ASP A 520 -1.01 -28.98 3.13
N ALA A 521 -1.33 -29.18 4.41
CA ALA A 521 -2.33 -30.16 4.84
C ALA A 521 -3.78 -29.67 4.64
N GLN A 522 -3.98 -28.39 4.39
CA GLN A 522 -5.26 -27.70 4.22
C GLN A 522 -5.58 -27.46 2.75
N MET A 523 -4.72 -27.94 1.85
CA MET A 523 -4.81 -27.86 0.39
C MET A 523 -4.55 -26.46 -0.17
N GLN A 524 -3.91 -25.56 0.59
CA GLN A 524 -3.32 -24.37 -0.01
C GLN A 524 -2.04 -24.75 -0.73
N SER A 525 -1.75 -24.06 -1.82
CA SER A 525 -0.56 -24.34 -2.62
C SER A 525 0.08 -23.09 -3.15
N SER A 526 1.40 -23.15 -3.33
CA SER A 526 2.19 -22.13 -4.00
C SER A 526 3.16 -22.79 -4.96
N SER A 527 3.63 -22.04 -5.95
CA SER A 527 4.58 -22.53 -6.94
C SER A 527 5.76 -21.59 -7.15
N ALA A 528 6.92 -22.17 -7.48
CA ALA A 528 8.13 -21.48 -7.87
C ALA A 528 8.73 -22.17 -9.11
N GLU A 529 9.39 -21.40 -9.98
CA GLU A 529 10.03 -21.95 -11.19
C GLU A 529 11.54 -21.68 -11.20
N VAL A 530 12.28 -22.54 -11.89
CA VAL A 530 13.69 -22.35 -12.22
C VAL A 530 13.94 -22.68 -13.69
N LEU A 531 14.63 -21.77 -14.40
CA LEU A 531 15.02 -21.97 -15.80
C LEU A 531 16.28 -22.83 -15.87
N ILE A 532 16.25 -23.87 -16.72
CA ILE A 532 17.35 -24.77 -17.00
C ILE A 532 17.73 -24.65 -18.48
N THR A 533 19.00 -24.40 -18.78
CA THR A 533 19.48 -24.21 -20.15
C THR A 533 20.68 -25.12 -20.50
N PRO A 534 20.43 -26.37 -20.91
CA PRO A 534 21.45 -27.22 -21.50
C PRO A 534 21.99 -26.63 -22.82
N ASP A 535 23.29 -26.73 -23.04
CA ASP A 535 24.06 -26.17 -24.17
C ASP A 535 23.86 -24.65 -24.41
N ASN A 536 23.53 -23.90 -23.36
CA ASN A 536 23.51 -22.44 -23.41
C ASN A 536 23.96 -21.88 -22.07
N THR A 537 25.01 -21.05 -22.07
CA THR A 537 25.49 -20.37 -20.87
C THR A 537 25.11 -18.89 -20.92
N PRO A 538 24.79 -18.24 -19.77
CA PRO A 538 24.58 -16.79 -19.77
C PRO A 538 25.86 -16.04 -20.19
N PRO A 539 25.76 -14.88 -20.85
CA PRO A 539 26.92 -14.04 -21.15
C PRO A 539 27.77 -13.75 -19.92
N GLU A 540 29.09 -13.64 -20.11
CA GLU A 540 30.03 -13.17 -19.11
C GLU A 540 30.44 -11.72 -19.41
N ILE A 541 30.11 -10.78 -18.51
CA ILE A 541 30.68 -9.43 -18.56
C ILE A 541 32.15 -9.55 -18.13
N THR A 542 33.06 -9.31 -19.09
CA THR A 542 34.51 -9.46 -18.88
C THR A 542 35.14 -8.22 -18.26
N ALA A 543 34.59 -7.04 -18.55
CA ALA A 543 35.01 -5.77 -17.96
C ALA A 543 33.95 -4.67 -18.15
N VAL A 544 33.77 -3.84 -17.14
CA VAL A 544 33.17 -2.50 -17.26
C VAL A 544 34.30 -1.48 -17.09
N PHE A 545 34.68 -0.81 -18.18
CA PHE A 545 35.76 0.18 -18.22
C PHE A 545 35.29 1.54 -17.69
N ALA A 546 34.05 1.92 -18.01
CA ALA A 546 33.39 3.12 -17.54
C ALA A 546 31.86 2.93 -17.47
N PRO A 547 31.17 3.55 -16.51
CA PRO A 547 31.73 4.35 -15.43
C PRO A 547 32.35 3.46 -14.33
N GLN A 548 33.19 4.07 -13.49
CA GLN A 548 33.70 3.38 -12.28
C GLN A 548 32.63 3.39 -11.19
N ASP A 549 32.59 2.34 -10.37
CA ASP A 549 31.63 2.32 -9.27
C ASP A 549 31.99 3.38 -8.23
N GLY A 550 31.00 4.17 -7.82
CA GLY A 550 31.19 5.34 -6.97
C GLY A 550 31.84 6.55 -7.65
N GLN A 551 31.89 6.59 -8.99
CA GLN A 551 32.38 7.76 -9.72
C GLN A 551 31.55 9.00 -9.38
N LEU A 552 32.23 10.11 -9.09
CA LEU A 552 31.60 11.40 -8.88
C LEU A 552 31.29 12.08 -10.23
N TYR A 553 30.18 12.81 -10.29
CA TYR A 553 29.80 13.66 -11.41
C TYR A 553 29.42 15.06 -10.93
N THR A 554 29.49 16.05 -11.82
CA THR A 554 28.80 17.34 -11.67
C THR A 554 27.63 17.37 -12.64
N PRO A 555 26.46 17.92 -12.27
CA PRO A 555 25.36 18.11 -13.22
C PRO A 555 25.81 18.78 -14.52
N GLY A 556 25.42 18.18 -15.64
CA GLY A 556 25.82 18.56 -17.00
C GLY A 556 27.01 17.77 -17.56
N ASP A 557 27.67 16.93 -16.76
CA ASP A 557 28.77 16.07 -17.20
C ASP A 557 28.28 14.99 -18.19
N PHE A 558 29.11 14.69 -19.19
CA PHE A 558 28.90 13.56 -20.08
C PHE A 558 29.63 12.32 -19.54
N ILE A 559 28.89 11.31 -19.12
CA ILE A 559 29.42 10.08 -18.55
C ILE A 559 29.58 9.03 -19.65
N LEU A 560 30.83 8.61 -19.87
CA LEU A 560 31.16 7.53 -20.80
C LEU A 560 30.69 6.17 -20.23
N LEU A 561 30.00 5.42 -21.09
CA LEU A 561 29.62 4.03 -20.86
C LEU A 561 30.49 3.15 -21.76
N GLN A 562 31.19 2.18 -21.17
CA GLN A 562 32.05 1.29 -21.93
C GLN A 562 32.25 -0.04 -21.21
N ALA A 563 31.91 -1.13 -21.87
CA ALA A 563 32.11 -2.49 -21.35
C ALA A 563 32.50 -3.47 -22.45
N SER A 564 32.91 -4.66 -22.04
CA SER A 564 33.08 -5.84 -22.90
C SER A 564 32.44 -7.05 -22.25
N ALA A 565 31.80 -7.87 -23.07
CA ALA A 565 31.22 -9.13 -22.67
C ALA A 565 31.52 -10.21 -23.71
N THR A 566 31.46 -11.47 -23.28
CA THR A 566 31.65 -12.64 -24.13
C THR A 566 30.63 -13.69 -23.76
N ASP A 567 30.10 -14.38 -24.75
CA ASP A 567 29.37 -15.62 -24.56
C ASP A 567 30.07 -16.74 -25.33
N ARG A 568 30.11 -17.94 -24.76
CA ARG A 568 30.86 -19.06 -25.31
C ARG A 568 30.24 -19.55 -26.62
N GLU A 569 28.92 -19.67 -26.64
CA GLU A 569 28.16 -20.22 -27.75
C GLU A 569 28.11 -19.23 -28.92
N ASP A 570 27.81 -17.97 -28.64
CA ASP A 570 27.69 -16.90 -29.64
C ASP A 570 29.04 -16.47 -30.21
N ALA A 571 30.10 -16.40 -29.39
CA ALA A 571 31.43 -16.09 -29.91
C ALA A 571 31.91 -17.16 -30.90
N SER A 572 31.54 -18.43 -30.66
CA SER A 572 31.85 -19.54 -31.56
C SER A 572 31.04 -19.48 -32.86
N ALA A 573 29.83 -18.92 -32.81
CA ALA A 573 28.94 -18.73 -33.96
C ALA A 573 29.14 -17.40 -34.69
N GLY A 574 29.90 -16.46 -34.12
CA GLY A 574 30.08 -15.11 -34.66
C GLY A 574 28.84 -14.23 -34.52
N ILE A 575 27.96 -14.53 -33.57
CA ILE A 575 26.73 -13.76 -33.30
C ILE A 575 27.08 -12.67 -32.27
N PRO A 576 26.72 -11.39 -32.51
CA PRO A 576 26.99 -10.33 -31.55
C PRO A 576 26.01 -10.39 -30.37
N LEU A 577 26.52 -10.11 -29.16
CA LEU A 577 25.70 -9.91 -27.98
C LEU A 577 24.93 -8.59 -28.05
N GLN A 578 23.73 -8.58 -27.50
CA GLN A 578 23.00 -7.34 -27.24
C GLN A 578 23.47 -6.78 -25.90
N ALA A 579 23.78 -5.48 -25.85
CA ALA A 579 24.13 -4.78 -24.62
C ALA A 579 23.27 -3.53 -24.51
N VAL A 580 22.69 -3.31 -23.34
CA VAL A 580 21.86 -2.14 -23.04
C VAL A 580 22.28 -1.58 -21.69
N TRP A 581 22.46 -0.27 -21.61
CA TRP A 581 22.68 0.43 -20.36
C TRP A 581 21.39 1.09 -19.91
N HIS A 582 20.89 0.66 -18.76
CA HIS A 582 19.78 1.24 -18.05
C HIS A 582 20.34 2.24 -17.04
N VAL A 583 20.18 3.53 -17.33
CA VAL A 583 20.58 4.61 -16.43
C VAL A 583 19.35 5.03 -15.64
N ASN A 584 19.32 4.63 -14.37
CA ASN A 584 18.27 5.01 -13.44
C ASN A 584 18.71 6.26 -12.69
N LEU A 585 17.84 7.25 -12.58
CA LEU A 585 18.06 8.43 -11.73
C LEU A 585 17.25 8.24 -10.45
N ILE A 586 17.91 8.29 -9.30
CA ILE A 586 17.28 8.14 -7.99
C ILE A 586 17.47 9.46 -7.24
N HIS A 587 16.40 9.95 -6.61
CA HIS A 587 16.50 11.04 -5.65
C HIS A 587 15.41 10.90 -4.58
N ASP A 588 15.69 11.45 -3.41
CA ASP A 588 14.83 11.34 -2.23
C ASP A 588 14.42 9.88 -1.95
N HIS A 589 13.18 9.53 -2.30
CA HIS A 589 12.56 8.23 -2.08
C HIS A 589 12.02 7.60 -3.37
N HIS A 590 12.25 8.17 -4.54
CA HIS A 590 11.74 7.62 -5.79
C HIS A 590 12.82 7.55 -6.85
N GLN A 591 12.50 6.77 -7.87
CA GLN A 591 13.38 6.46 -8.98
C GLN A 591 12.67 6.85 -10.26
N HIS A 592 13.41 7.49 -11.16
CA HIS A 592 13.10 7.58 -12.58
C HIS A 592 13.83 6.43 -13.27
N PRO A 593 13.15 5.29 -13.50
CA PRO A 593 13.78 4.17 -14.19
C PRO A 593 14.06 4.53 -15.64
N ASP A 594 15.16 4.03 -16.19
CA ASP A 594 15.57 4.25 -17.58
C ASP A 594 15.57 5.72 -18.00
N TRP A 595 15.95 6.62 -17.07
CA TRP A 595 16.21 8.03 -17.33
C TRP A 595 17.03 8.25 -18.60
N ALA A 596 18.01 7.37 -18.83
CA ALA A 596 18.57 7.17 -20.15
C ALA A 596 18.70 5.68 -20.46
N LEU A 597 18.43 5.32 -21.71
CA LEU A 597 18.64 3.98 -22.25
C LEU A 597 19.69 4.06 -23.36
N VAL A 598 20.82 3.38 -23.20
CA VAL A 598 21.92 3.45 -24.18
C VAL A 598 22.22 2.07 -24.76
N ASN A 599 21.95 1.90 -26.05
CA ASN A 599 22.17 0.65 -26.76
C ASN A 599 23.64 0.49 -27.19
N GLY A 600 24.16 -0.72 -27.01
CA GLY A 600 25.50 -1.13 -27.39
C GLY A 600 26.50 -1.13 -26.23
N PRO A 601 27.69 -1.73 -26.44
CA PRO A 601 28.71 -1.86 -25.40
C PRO A 601 29.40 -0.53 -25.05
N THR A 602 29.14 0.52 -25.83
CA THR A 602 29.71 1.85 -25.65
C THR A 602 28.68 2.94 -25.90
N GLY A 603 28.70 3.98 -25.09
CA GLY A 603 27.86 5.15 -25.31
C GLY A 603 28.14 6.26 -24.30
N VAL A 604 27.23 7.22 -24.22
CA VAL A 604 27.34 8.35 -23.30
C VAL A 604 25.95 8.77 -22.87
N PHE A 605 25.80 9.22 -21.63
CA PHE A 605 24.63 9.97 -21.20
C PHE A 605 25.09 11.25 -20.50
N GLN A 606 24.22 12.26 -20.46
CA GLN A 606 24.49 13.50 -19.75
C GLN A 606 23.80 13.47 -18.38
N THR A 607 24.51 13.85 -17.33
CA THR A 607 23.92 14.01 -15.99
C THR A 607 23.18 15.34 -15.91
N GLU A 608 22.15 15.39 -15.08
CA GLU A 608 21.37 16.60 -14.81
C GLU A 608 21.25 16.87 -13.32
N ALA A 609 20.92 18.12 -12.99
CA ALA A 609 20.59 18.52 -11.63
C ALA A 609 19.11 18.18 -11.42
N HIS A 610 18.80 17.30 -10.46
CA HIS A 610 17.45 16.74 -10.36
C HIS A 610 16.97 16.53 -8.93
N GLY A 611 16.78 17.64 -8.21
CA GLY A 611 16.36 17.60 -6.81
C GLY A 611 17.50 17.20 -5.87
N ASP A 612 17.18 17.19 -4.58
CA ASP A 612 18.16 16.88 -3.54
C ASP A 612 18.43 15.37 -3.46
N GLY A 613 19.66 14.98 -3.08
CA GLY A 613 19.99 13.56 -2.93
C GLY A 613 20.00 12.77 -4.24
N THR A 614 20.21 13.44 -5.38
CA THR A 614 20.31 12.79 -6.69
C THR A 614 21.53 11.88 -6.79
N TYR A 615 21.33 10.67 -7.28
CA TYR A 615 22.40 9.80 -7.76
C TYR A 615 21.91 8.92 -8.91
N TYR A 616 22.84 8.29 -9.64
CA TYR A 616 22.49 7.38 -10.73
C TYR A 616 22.86 5.94 -10.40
N GLU A 617 21.99 5.00 -10.76
CA GLU A 617 22.32 3.58 -10.89
C GLU A 617 22.37 3.21 -12.37
N VAL A 618 23.57 2.94 -12.85
CA VAL A 618 23.86 2.54 -14.22
C VAL A 618 23.99 1.01 -14.26
N VAL A 619 23.00 0.34 -14.84
CA VAL A 619 22.97 -1.11 -14.98
C VAL A 619 23.27 -1.47 -16.43
N LEU A 620 24.37 -2.18 -16.66
CA LEU A 620 24.63 -2.86 -17.92
C LEU A 620 23.89 -4.19 -17.92
N GLU A 621 23.05 -4.42 -18.91
CA GLU A 621 22.46 -5.71 -19.23
C GLU A 621 23.07 -6.22 -20.54
N VAL A 622 23.44 -7.50 -20.57
CA VAL A 622 23.97 -8.16 -21.75
C VAL A 622 23.18 -9.44 -22.00
N THR A 623 22.62 -9.55 -23.20
CA THR A 623 21.77 -10.66 -23.64
C THR A 623 22.45 -11.45 -24.77
N ASP A 624 22.42 -12.78 -24.66
CA ASP A 624 22.87 -13.70 -25.72
C ASP A 624 21.81 -13.84 -26.84
N SER A 625 22.16 -14.58 -27.89
CA SER A 625 21.26 -14.80 -29.03
C SER A 625 20.04 -15.70 -28.72
N LYS A 626 20.03 -16.35 -27.56
CA LYS A 626 18.95 -17.23 -27.09
C LYS A 626 18.16 -16.64 -25.90
N GLY A 627 18.45 -15.39 -25.52
CA GLY A 627 17.73 -14.65 -24.48
C GLY A 627 18.22 -14.86 -23.04
N LEU A 628 19.40 -15.44 -22.80
CA LEU A 628 20.01 -15.42 -21.46
C LEU A 628 20.72 -14.11 -21.21
N GLU A 629 20.60 -13.64 -19.97
CA GLU A 629 21.06 -12.31 -19.57
C GLU A 629 22.05 -12.39 -18.41
N THR A 630 23.01 -11.46 -18.42
CA THR A 630 23.84 -11.12 -17.27
C THR A 630 23.82 -9.60 -17.13
N SER A 631 23.79 -9.12 -15.89
CA SER A 631 23.88 -7.68 -15.61
C SER A 631 24.96 -7.32 -14.62
N GLU A 632 25.42 -6.08 -14.69
CA GLU A 632 26.36 -5.49 -13.76
C GLU A 632 25.99 -4.03 -13.45
N LYS A 633 25.99 -3.65 -12.18
CA LYS A 633 25.58 -2.31 -11.71
C LYS A 633 26.78 -1.44 -11.35
N ARG A 634 26.64 -0.14 -11.59
CA ARG A 634 27.53 0.94 -11.13
C ARG A 634 26.70 2.08 -10.54
N SER A 635 27.13 2.63 -9.43
CA SER A 635 26.49 3.82 -8.83
C SER A 635 27.35 5.05 -9.04
N LEU A 636 26.73 6.18 -9.39
CA LEU A 636 27.39 7.46 -9.62
C LEU A 636 26.77 8.52 -8.72
N TYR A 637 27.60 9.39 -8.16
CA TYR A 637 27.18 10.31 -7.11
C TYR A 637 27.48 11.75 -7.46
N ASP A 638 26.56 12.66 -7.14
CA ASP A 638 26.83 14.09 -7.34
C ASP A 638 27.97 14.53 -6.41
N ALA A 639 29.00 15.13 -6.98
CA ALA A 639 30.16 15.66 -6.27
C ALA A 639 29.80 16.75 -5.26
N ALA A 640 28.65 17.41 -5.42
CA ALA A 640 28.13 18.44 -4.53
C ALA A 640 27.18 17.88 -3.45
N THR A 641 26.94 16.57 -3.40
CA THR A 641 26.02 15.98 -2.40
C THR A 641 26.50 16.27 -0.98
N GLU A 642 25.65 16.92 -0.19
CA GLU A 642 25.82 17.09 1.25
C GLU A 642 24.95 16.07 2.00
N PRO A 643 25.39 15.55 3.17
CA PRO A 643 24.56 14.68 3.99
C PRO A 643 23.36 15.46 4.49
N ARG A 644 22.18 14.85 4.41
CA ARG A 644 20.96 15.43 4.96
C ARG A 644 20.33 14.54 6.02
N ALA A 645 19.90 15.16 7.11
CA ALA A 645 19.08 14.50 8.10
C ALA A 645 17.64 14.47 7.59
N HIS A 646 16.99 13.31 7.67
CA HIS A 646 15.56 13.22 7.38
C HIS A 646 14.82 12.49 8.51
N ILE A 647 13.82 13.13 9.11
CA ILE A 647 12.93 12.52 10.10
C ILE A 647 11.83 11.77 9.33
N ARG A 648 11.80 10.45 9.48
CA ARG A 648 10.94 9.52 8.73
C ARG A 648 9.56 9.40 9.38
N ASP A 649 9.56 8.91 10.61
CA ASP A 649 8.34 8.73 11.40
C ASP A 649 8.41 9.54 12.69
N LEU A 650 7.41 10.41 12.84
CA LEU A 650 7.12 11.09 14.09
C LEU A 650 5.70 10.69 14.55
N PRO A 651 5.54 9.94 15.65
CA PRO A 651 4.23 9.75 16.26
C PRO A 651 3.72 11.11 16.75
N ASP A 652 2.40 11.27 16.83
CA ASP A 652 1.67 12.49 17.18
C ASP A 652 2.51 13.51 17.98
N ALA A 653 2.63 14.73 17.46
CA ALA A 653 3.47 15.82 17.99
C ALA A 653 3.12 16.26 19.44
N VAL A 654 2.19 15.57 20.10
CA VAL A 654 1.78 15.77 21.50
C VAL A 654 1.97 14.46 22.28
N LEU A 655 2.95 14.45 23.19
CA LEU A 655 3.22 13.33 24.11
C LEU A 655 2.68 13.62 25.50
N ARG A 656 2.33 12.57 26.24
CA ARG A 656 2.15 12.66 27.68
C ARG A 656 3.48 12.66 28.41
N LEU A 657 3.54 13.37 29.53
CA LEU A 657 4.67 13.31 30.44
C LEU A 657 4.98 11.86 30.83
N GLY A 658 6.21 11.40 30.58
CA GLY A 658 6.65 10.02 30.85
C GLY A 658 6.38 9.01 29.74
N GLN A 659 5.57 9.32 28.73
CA GLN A 659 5.38 8.48 27.54
C GLN A 659 6.68 8.42 26.71
N PRO A 660 7.08 7.25 26.17
CA PRO A 660 8.23 7.19 25.28
C PRO A 660 7.88 7.83 23.93
N LEU A 661 8.69 8.80 23.50
CA LEU A 661 8.81 9.17 22.10
C LEU A 661 9.53 8.03 21.39
N LEU A 662 8.89 7.44 20.38
CA LEU A 662 9.55 6.55 19.41
C LEU A 662 9.65 7.33 18.11
N ILE A 663 10.85 7.63 17.66
CA ILE A 663 11.05 8.47 16.47
C ILE A 663 12.05 7.79 15.56
N SER A 664 11.84 7.84 14.25
CA SER A 664 12.80 7.34 13.28
C SER A 664 13.27 8.41 12.33
N GLY A 665 14.46 8.21 11.80
CA GLY A 665 15.09 9.10 10.86
C GLY A 665 16.14 8.37 10.06
N GLU A 666 16.59 8.97 8.98
CA GLU A 666 17.49 8.37 8.03
C GLU A 666 18.49 9.39 7.50
N LEU A 667 19.54 8.87 6.87
CA LEU A 667 20.58 9.67 6.25
C LEU A 667 20.35 9.73 4.74
N LEU A 668 20.01 10.90 4.24
CA LEU A 668 19.98 11.20 2.81
C LEU A 668 21.39 11.66 2.40
N TYR A 669 22.26 10.69 2.14
CA TYR A 669 23.62 10.95 1.68
C TYR A 669 24.09 9.88 0.69
N PRO A 670 23.76 10.00 -0.60
CA PRO A 670 24.35 9.15 -1.62
C PRO A 670 25.84 9.47 -1.86
N GLY A 671 26.45 10.43 -1.17
CA GLY A 671 27.85 10.82 -1.36
C GLY A 671 28.88 9.67 -1.22
N PRO A 672 30.17 9.92 -1.51
CA PRO A 672 31.19 8.88 -1.63
C PRO A 672 31.26 7.97 -0.39
N TRP A 673 31.33 6.66 -0.60
CA TRP A 673 31.17 5.57 0.40
C TRP A 673 32.20 5.52 1.55
N ASN A 674 33.02 6.55 1.77
CA ASN A 674 34.01 6.53 2.85
C ASN A 674 34.49 7.93 3.29
N PRO A 675 33.59 8.85 3.71
CA PRO A 675 34.04 10.09 4.32
C PRO A 675 34.73 9.78 5.66
N THR A 676 35.68 10.62 6.06
CA THR A 676 36.36 10.50 7.36
C THR A 676 36.15 11.80 8.14
N PRO A 677 35.45 11.80 9.30
CA PRO A 677 34.77 10.67 9.95
C PRO A 677 33.60 10.08 9.12
N PRO A 678 33.22 8.81 9.37
CA PRO A 678 32.14 8.16 8.64
C PRO A 678 30.80 8.83 8.94
N PRO A 679 29.77 8.58 8.12
CA PRO A 679 28.50 9.26 8.31
C PRO A 679 27.81 8.83 9.61
N ALA A 680 27.18 9.77 10.30
CA ALA A 680 26.46 9.54 11.55
C ALA A 680 25.14 10.32 11.61
N LEU A 681 24.19 9.78 12.37
CA LEU A 681 22.96 10.47 12.76
C LEU A 681 22.93 10.64 14.27
N THR A 682 22.68 11.86 14.74
CA THR A 682 22.58 12.17 16.17
C THR A 682 21.25 12.85 16.47
N TRP A 683 20.47 12.24 17.35
CA TRP A 683 19.30 12.84 17.97
C TRP A 683 19.69 13.71 19.17
N ASP A 684 19.10 14.89 19.25
CA ASP A 684 19.04 15.75 20.44
C ASP A 684 17.56 15.97 20.76
N PHE A 685 17.11 15.56 21.95
CA PHE A 685 15.70 15.61 22.32
C PHE A 685 15.26 16.96 22.91
N GLY A 686 16.18 17.93 23.02
CA GLY A 686 15.89 19.29 23.49
C GLY A 686 15.82 19.45 25.01
N ASP A 687 16.03 18.38 25.77
CA ASP A 687 16.14 18.37 27.24
C ASP A 687 17.53 17.97 27.76
N GLY A 688 18.49 17.79 26.84
CA GLY A 688 19.85 17.34 27.12
C GLY A 688 20.07 15.84 26.90
N GLY A 689 19.01 15.07 26.60
CA GLY A 689 19.15 13.69 26.11
C GLY A 689 19.62 13.65 24.66
N THR A 690 20.56 12.77 24.34
CA THR A 690 21.02 12.54 22.95
C THR A 690 21.21 11.06 22.65
N GLN A 691 21.11 10.69 21.37
CA GLN A 691 21.36 9.32 20.88
C GLN A 691 22.03 9.36 19.51
N THR A 692 23.18 8.70 19.36
CA THR A 692 23.97 8.70 18.11
C THR A 692 24.04 7.31 17.48
N PHE A 693 23.94 7.27 16.16
CA PHE A 693 24.12 6.10 15.29
C PHE A 693 25.29 6.37 14.34
N GLU A 694 26.29 5.48 14.32
CA GLU A 694 27.48 5.59 13.46
C GLU A 694 28.12 4.19 13.29
N PRO A 695 28.51 3.78 12.06
CA PRO A 695 28.26 4.46 10.79
C PRO A 695 26.81 4.25 10.33
N VAL A 696 26.27 5.23 9.59
CA VAL A 696 24.95 5.15 8.94
C VAL A 696 25.15 5.21 7.43
N THR A 697 24.51 4.31 6.67
CA THR A 697 24.53 4.35 5.20
C THR A 697 23.35 5.14 4.64
N HIS A 698 23.43 5.52 3.36
CA HIS A 698 22.33 6.19 2.67
C HIS A 698 21.01 5.40 2.83
N LEU A 699 19.92 6.09 3.14
CA LEU A 699 18.56 5.54 3.35
C LEU A 699 18.47 4.46 4.45
N GLN A 700 19.48 4.37 5.32
CA GLN A 700 19.38 3.52 6.50
C GLN A 700 18.54 4.25 7.55
N GLU A 701 17.36 3.71 7.83
CA GLU A 701 16.52 4.16 8.92
C GLU A 701 17.12 3.76 10.28
N VAL A 702 17.12 4.70 11.22
CA VAL A 702 17.51 4.50 12.61
C VAL A 702 16.37 4.95 13.52
N THR A 703 16.00 4.10 14.46
CA THR A 703 14.93 4.39 15.44
C THR A 703 15.52 4.73 16.79
N ALA A 704 15.06 5.83 17.37
CA ALA A 704 15.43 6.30 18.69
C ALA A 704 14.24 6.28 19.65
N SER A 705 14.54 6.20 20.95
CA SER A 705 13.52 6.28 22.00
C SER A 705 13.95 7.23 23.12
N HIS A 706 13.03 8.10 23.55
CA HIS A 706 13.28 9.03 24.65
C HIS A 706 12.06 9.24 25.55
N ARG A 707 12.27 9.60 26.82
CA ARG A 707 11.19 9.92 27.78
C ARG A 707 11.46 11.27 28.44
N TYR A 708 10.47 12.16 28.37
CA TYR A 708 10.56 13.48 28.98
C TYR A 708 10.12 13.47 30.45
N GLU A 709 10.91 14.11 31.32
CA GLU A 709 10.64 14.23 32.76
C GLU A 709 9.87 15.51 33.15
N ALA A 710 9.71 16.46 32.22
CA ALA A 710 8.94 17.68 32.44
C ALA A 710 7.99 18.00 31.28
N THR A 711 6.94 18.77 31.56
CA THR A 711 6.04 19.28 30.52
C THR A 711 6.63 20.50 29.85
N GLY A 712 6.39 20.64 28.55
CA GLY A 712 6.91 21.77 27.77
C GLY A 712 6.82 21.48 26.29
N THR A 713 7.32 22.41 25.49
CA THR A 713 7.60 22.15 24.07
C THR A 713 9.10 21.98 23.94
N TYR A 714 9.50 20.85 23.37
CA TYR A 714 10.89 20.48 23.12
C TYR A 714 11.16 20.52 21.62
N THR A 715 12.31 21.05 21.24
CA THR A 715 12.79 20.96 19.87
C THR A 715 13.65 19.69 19.78
N VAL A 716 13.15 18.68 19.09
CA VAL A 716 13.90 17.47 18.77
C VAL A 716 14.64 17.73 17.47
N ARG A 717 15.96 17.51 17.48
CA ARG A 717 16.83 17.72 16.32
C ARG A 717 17.48 16.39 15.92
N LEU A 718 17.36 16.02 14.66
CA LEU A 718 18.18 15.00 14.03
C LEU A 718 19.32 15.71 13.30
N THR A 719 20.57 15.37 13.62
CA THR A 719 21.75 15.93 12.96
C THR A 719 22.46 14.85 12.17
N ALA A 720 22.66 15.09 10.87
CA ALA A 720 23.47 14.26 10.00
C ALA A 720 24.88 14.84 9.91
N THR A 721 25.90 14.00 10.01
CA THR A 721 27.29 14.37 9.75
C THR A 721 27.93 13.41 8.77
N ALA A 722 28.79 13.91 7.89
CA ALA A 722 29.66 13.09 7.05
C ALA A 722 30.93 13.89 6.70
N GLY A 723 32.10 13.43 7.15
CA GLY A 723 33.35 14.19 6.97
C GLY A 723 33.29 15.54 7.69
N THR A 724 33.37 16.64 6.94
CA THR A 724 33.24 18.02 7.47
C THR A 724 31.84 18.60 7.34
N PHE A 725 30.92 17.88 6.68
CA PHE A 725 29.57 18.36 6.46
C PHE A 725 28.67 18.02 7.63
N THR A 726 27.72 18.92 7.90
CA THR A 726 26.70 18.79 8.92
C THR A 726 25.41 19.38 8.41
N ASP A 727 24.31 18.65 8.55
CA ASP A 727 22.95 19.09 8.30
C ASP A 727 22.06 18.69 9.48
N PHE A 728 20.89 19.32 9.61
CA PHE A 728 19.93 18.92 10.63
C PHE A 728 18.49 19.16 10.21
N GLU A 729 17.60 18.33 10.75
CA GLU A 729 16.16 18.53 10.71
C GLU A 729 15.64 18.66 12.15
N GLU A 730 14.64 19.51 12.34
CA GLU A 730 14.03 19.75 13.65
C GLU A 730 12.53 19.54 13.61
N VAL A 731 12.00 19.00 14.70
CA VAL A 731 10.57 18.96 14.94
C VAL A 731 10.24 19.36 16.37
N SER A 732 9.07 19.95 16.56
CA SER A 732 8.57 20.32 17.88
C SER A 732 7.76 19.18 18.47
N VAL A 733 8.17 18.70 19.65
CA VAL A 733 7.44 17.73 20.45
C VAL A 733 6.86 18.44 21.66
N ARG A 734 5.53 18.43 21.79
CA ARG A 734 4.83 19.03 22.93
C ARG A 734 4.53 17.97 23.97
N VAL A 735 5.11 18.09 25.15
CA VAL A 735 4.83 17.22 26.29
C VAL A 735 3.82 17.89 27.20
N GLU A 736 2.62 17.33 27.26
CA GLU A 736 1.54 17.81 28.11
C GLU A 736 1.46 17.02 29.41
N ARG A 737 0.81 17.61 30.43
CA ARG A 737 0.41 16.83 31.60
C ARG A 737 -0.64 15.82 31.12
N PRO A 738 -0.52 14.54 31.52
CA PRO A 738 -1.51 13.54 31.16
C PRO A 738 -2.89 13.96 31.67
N ARG A 739 -3.91 13.82 30.82
CA ARG A 739 -5.33 14.00 31.15
C ARG A 739 -5.97 12.63 31.33
N PRO A 740 -7.09 12.48 32.04
CA PRO A 740 -7.79 11.19 32.04
C PRO A 740 -8.16 10.76 30.60
N ALA A 741 -7.66 9.61 30.16
CA ALA A 741 -7.93 9.03 28.86
C ALA A 741 -9.04 7.98 28.94
N VAL A 742 -9.80 7.84 27.85
CA VAL A 742 -10.77 6.78 27.70
C VAL A 742 -10.65 6.12 26.34
N ALA A 743 -10.24 4.86 26.32
CA ALA A 743 -10.36 4.03 25.13
C ALA A 743 -11.75 3.40 25.07
N VAL A 744 -12.37 3.44 23.91
CA VAL A 744 -13.64 2.77 23.63
C VAL A 744 -13.35 1.67 22.62
N PHE A 745 -13.73 0.43 22.92
CA PHE A 745 -13.56 -0.70 22.03
C PHE A 745 -14.88 -1.05 21.34
N ALA A 746 -14.97 -0.74 20.05
CA ALA A 746 -16.10 -0.94 19.14
C ALA A 746 -15.72 -0.53 17.69
N PRO A 747 -16.41 -0.99 16.63
CA PRO A 747 -17.56 -1.90 16.60
C PRO A 747 -17.20 -3.36 16.24
N LEU A 748 -18.12 -4.29 16.50
CA LEU A 748 -17.98 -5.72 16.25
C LEU A 748 -18.03 -6.14 14.76
N ALA A 749 -17.41 -7.29 14.47
CA ALA A 749 -17.61 -8.09 13.26
C ALA A 749 -18.91 -8.94 13.28
N THR A 750 -19.55 -9.12 14.44
CA THR A 750 -20.77 -9.93 14.61
C THR A 750 -21.70 -9.32 15.65
N GLU A 751 -22.98 -9.14 15.32
CA GLU A 751 -24.01 -8.72 16.28
C GLU A 751 -24.21 -9.77 17.38
N ARG A 752 -24.19 -9.35 18.65
CA ARG A 752 -24.53 -10.23 19.78
C ARG A 752 -25.63 -9.63 20.65
N TRP A 753 -25.30 -8.60 21.41
CA TRP A 753 -26.23 -8.02 22.40
C TRP A 753 -26.65 -6.59 22.05
N ILE A 754 -25.76 -5.85 21.42
CA ILE A 754 -26.01 -4.52 20.85
C ILE A 754 -25.71 -4.61 19.36
N SER A 755 -26.60 -4.08 18.51
CA SER A 755 -26.37 -4.09 17.05
C SER A 755 -25.10 -3.32 16.70
N VAL A 756 -24.42 -3.69 15.60
CA VAL A 756 -23.20 -3.00 15.15
C VAL A 756 -23.44 -1.50 14.99
N ALA A 757 -24.57 -1.12 14.37
CA ALA A 757 -24.97 0.27 14.21
C ALA A 757 -25.17 1.00 15.56
N GLU A 758 -25.74 0.32 16.56
CA GLU A 758 -25.91 0.90 17.88
C GLU A 758 -24.57 1.03 18.63
N GLN A 759 -23.65 0.08 18.47
CA GLN A 759 -22.30 0.21 19.01
C GLN A 759 -21.54 1.38 18.40
N GLU A 760 -21.66 1.59 17.08
CA GLU A 760 -21.08 2.74 16.40
C GLU A 760 -21.64 4.06 16.94
N VAL A 761 -22.96 4.15 17.12
CA VAL A 761 -23.61 5.33 17.72
C VAL A 761 -23.11 5.58 19.14
N LEU A 762 -23.02 4.55 19.97
CA LEU A 762 -22.53 4.66 21.35
C LEU A 762 -21.06 5.04 21.39
N ALA A 763 -20.22 4.41 20.57
CA ALA A 763 -18.79 4.67 20.51
C ALA A 763 -18.48 6.09 20.06
N ASN A 764 -19.04 6.50 18.92
CA ASN A 764 -18.84 7.84 18.39
C ASN A 764 -19.43 8.91 19.31
N GLY A 765 -20.61 8.67 19.88
CA GLY A 765 -21.25 9.57 20.84
C GLY A 765 -20.43 9.74 22.12
N LEU A 766 -19.81 8.67 22.62
CA LEU A 766 -19.00 8.69 23.82
C LEU A 766 -17.67 9.41 23.58
N VAL A 767 -16.98 9.11 22.48
CA VAL A 767 -15.72 9.77 22.08
C VAL A 767 -15.94 11.27 21.87
N ALA A 768 -17.01 11.66 21.16
CA ALA A 768 -17.34 13.07 20.94
C ALA A 768 -17.64 13.80 22.26
N TRP A 769 -18.36 13.15 23.18
CA TRP A 769 -18.63 13.73 24.50
C TRP A 769 -17.36 13.88 25.35
N LEU A 770 -16.50 12.86 25.38
CA LEU A 770 -15.22 12.90 26.11
C LEU A 770 -14.31 14.03 25.62
N ALA A 771 -14.25 14.22 24.30
CA ALA A 771 -13.53 15.33 23.70
C ALA A 771 -14.08 16.70 24.18
N GLN A 772 -15.40 16.85 24.29
CA GLN A 772 -16.04 18.06 24.85
C GLN A 772 -15.72 18.27 26.34
N GLN A 773 -15.51 17.20 27.10
CA GLN A 773 -15.09 17.28 28.51
C GLN A 773 -13.58 17.55 28.67
N GLY A 774 -12.82 17.59 27.57
CA GLY A 774 -11.36 17.80 27.58
C GLY A 774 -10.55 16.55 27.93
N SER A 775 -11.19 15.38 27.91
CA SER A 775 -10.53 14.07 28.02
C SER A 775 -9.95 13.63 26.67
N GLU A 776 -8.90 12.82 26.73
CA GLU A 776 -8.42 12.10 25.56
C GLU A 776 -9.32 10.88 25.34
N ALA A 777 -9.76 10.66 24.10
CA ALA A 777 -10.64 9.56 23.75
C ALA A 777 -10.15 8.88 22.48
N ALA A 778 -10.01 7.56 22.53
CA ALA A 778 -9.58 6.75 21.41
C ALA A 778 -10.64 5.67 21.12
N LEU A 779 -10.92 5.42 19.85
CA LEU A 779 -11.80 4.34 19.41
C LEU A 779 -10.96 3.24 18.77
N PHE A 780 -11.08 2.02 19.28
CA PHE A 780 -10.38 0.85 18.77
C PHE A 780 -11.37 -0.19 18.25
N GLN A 781 -11.15 -0.65 17.02
CA GLN A 781 -11.93 -1.70 16.39
C GLN A 781 -11.34 -3.09 16.70
N PHE A 782 -12.08 -4.14 16.33
CA PHE A 782 -11.68 -5.51 16.68
C PHE A 782 -10.34 -5.98 16.07
N GLN A 783 -9.91 -5.44 14.92
CA GLN A 783 -8.59 -5.74 14.35
C GLN A 783 -7.47 -4.96 15.04
N GLN A 784 -7.81 -3.91 15.80
CA GLN A 784 -6.85 -3.01 16.43
C GLN A 784 -6.54 -3.42 17.88
N GLN A 785 -6.72 -4.69 18.24
CA GLN A 785 -6.47 -5.18 19.60
C GLN A 785 -5.03 -4.96 20.05
N ASP A 786 -4.05 -5.18 19.17
CA ASP A 786 -2.64 -4.92 19.48
C ASP A 786 -2.33 -3.42 19.58
N GLN A 787 -3.06 -2.59 18.85
CA GLN A 787 -2.94 -1.13 18.95
C GLN A 787 -3.55 -0.65 20.27
N MET A 788 -4.70 -1.21 20.66
CA MET A 788 -5.33 -0.93 21.95
C MET A 788 -4.45 -1.42 23.10
N ALA A 789 -3.82 -2.60 22.97
CA ALA A 789 -2.92 -3.14 23.98
C ALA A 789 -1.68 -2.24 24.15
N ARG A 790 -1.05 -1.82 23.04
CA ARG A 790 0.04 -0.84 23.06
C ARG A 790 -0.40 0.52 23.61
N TRP A 791 -1.62 0.95 23.29
CA TRP A 791 -2.22 2.16 23.84
C TRP A 791 -2.34 2.04 25.35
N MET A 792 -2.89 0.93 25.88
CA MET A 792 -2.94 0.71 27.32
C MET A 792 -1.54 0.69 27.94
N ASP A 793 -0.58 -0.05 27.37
CA ASP A 793 0.79 -0.07 27.90
C ASP A 793 1.43 1.33 27.95
N GLY A 794 1.14 2.19 26.97
CA GLY A 794 1.64 3.57 26.92
C GLY A 794 1.16 4.46 28.07
N TYR A 795 0.09 4.07 28.76
CA TYR A 795 -0.62 4.86 29.77
C TYR A 795 -0.54 4.22 31.17
N LEU A 796 0.21 3.10 31.34
CA LEU A 796 0.29 2.36 32.62
C LEU A 796 0.94 3.16 33.76
N ASP A 797 1.86 4.07 33.44
CA ASP A 797 2.76 4.69 34.42
C ASP A 797 2.63 6.22 34.51
N ASP A 798 1.60 6.82 33.90
CA ASP A 798 1.48 8.29 33.80
C ASP A 798 0.83 8.95 35.05
N SER A 799 0.51 8.15 36.07
CA SER A 799 -0.12 8.54 37.35
C SER A 799 -1.53 9.13 37.25
N THR A 800 -2.16 9.08 36.07
CA THR A 800 -3.57 9.43 35.88
C THR A 800 -4.46 8.21 36.04
N ARG A 801 -5.77 8.42 35.86
CA ARG A 801 -6.76 7.36 35.88
C ARG A 801 -7.35 7.27 34.48
N ASP A 802 -6.93 6.27 33.75
CA ASP A 802 -7.41 6.00 32.41
C ASP A 802 -8.44 4.87 32.44
N VAL A 803 -9.35 4.85 31.46
CA VAL A 803 -10.44 3.88 31.41
C VAL A 803 -10.53 3.23 30.05
N VAL A 804 -10.77 1.92 30.04
CA VAL A 804 -11.18 1.20 28.82
C VAL A 804 -12.67 0.89 28.92
N VAL A 805 -13.45 1.27 27.92
CA VAL A 805 -14.88 0.98 27.79
C VAL A 805 -15.10 -0.08 26.72
N LEU A 806 -15.64 -1.23 27.12
CA LEU A 806 -15.98 -2.35 26.25
C LEU A 806 -17.49 -2.36 25.99
N LEU A 807 -17.90 -2.09 24.74
CA LEU A 807 -19.31 -1.91 24.39
C LEU A 807 -20.09 -3.20 24.15
N ASP A 808 -19.43 -4.36 24.00
CA ASP A 808 -20.14 -5.65 23.87
C ASP A 808 -19.26 -6.86 24.26
N VAL A 809 -18.16 -7.11 23.53
CA VAL A 809 -17.24 -8.24 23.76
C VAL A 809 -15.89 -7.79 24.33
N CYS A 810 -15.12 -8.76 24.83
CA CYS A 810 -13.78 -8.52 25.30
C CYS A 810 -12.72 -9.00 24.27
N PRO A 811 -11.70 -8.18 23.96
CA PRO A 811 -10.59 -8.57 23.08
C PRO A 811 -9.64 -9.57 23.74
N ALA A 812 -9.12 -10.52 22.96
CA ALA A 812 -8.14 -11.52 23.39
C ALA A 812 -6.86 -10.88 23.98
N ALA A 813 -6.42 -9.75 23.42
CA ALA A 813 -5.19 -9.06 23.84
C ALA A 813 -5.23 -8.53 25.29
N LEU A 814 -6.41 -8.37 25.89
CA LEU A 814 -6.53 -8.04 27.31
C LEU A 814 -6.21 -9.23 28.24
N TYR A 815 -6.29 -10.47 27.72
CA TYR A 815 -6.15 -11.71 28.48
C TYR A 815 -4.89 -12.53 28.19
N SER A 816 -4.23 -12.35 27.04
CA SER A 816 -3.16 -13.24 26.61
C SER A 816 -1.98 -13.26 27.62
N GLY A 817 -1.85 -14.35 28.37
CA GLY A 817 -0.82 -14.62 29.37
C GLY A 817 -1.30 -15.65 30.39
N GLU A 818 -0.93 -16.92 30.22
CA GLU A 818 -1.32 -18.04 31.10
C GLU A 818 -0.55 -18.08 32.45
N ASP A 819 0.03 -16.96 32.89
CA ASP A 819 0.73 -16.83 34.17
C ASP A 819 0.60 -15.37 34.62
N ASP A 820 0.28 -15.13 35.90
CA ASP A 820 0.19 -13.85 36.62
C ASP A 820 0.69 -12.61 35.84
N GLY A 821 -0.20 -11.66 35.52
CA GLY A 821 0.17 -10.38 34.92
C GLY A 821 -0.44 -10.09 33.55
N SER A 822 -1.71 -10.43 33.34
CA SER A 822 -2.45 -9.98 32.14
C SER A 822 -2.44 -8.45 32.05
N LEU A 823 -2.61 -7.91 30.83
CA LEU A 823 -2.64 -6.46 30.62
C LEU A 823 -3.76 -5.80 31.46
N ALA A 824 -4.93 -6.43 31.54
CA ALA A 824 -6.06 -5.94 32.33
C ALA A 824 -5.77 -5.88 33.84
N GLU A 825 -5.05 -6.85 34.39
CA GLU A 825 -4.65 -6.82 35.80
C GLU A 825 -3.64 -5.72 36.08
N ARG A 826 -2.55 -5.67 35.30
CA ARG A 826 -1.52 -4.62 35.45
C ARG A 826 -2.15 -3.24 35.35
N TRP A 827 -3.13 -3.08 34.46
CA TRP A 827 -3.92 -1.86 34.29
C TRP A 827 -4.66 -1.45 35.57
N ILE A 828 -5.46 -2.34 36.16
CA ILE A 828 -6.23 -2.02 37.36
C ILE A 828 -5.32 -1.82 38.59
N GLU A 829 -4.27 -2.61 38.72
CA GLU A 829 -3.28 -2.46 39.78
C GLU A 829 -2.59 -1.08 39.74
N ARG A 830 -2.39 -0.53 38.54
CA ARG A 830 -1.86 0.82 38.28
C ARG A 830 -2.89 1.96 38.40
N ARG A 831 -4.03 1.69 39.05
CA ARG A 831 -5.11 2.65 39.36
C ARG A 831 -6.07 2.98 38.22
N ASN A 832 -5.94 2.31 37.07
CA ASN A 832 -6.80 2.51 35.92
C ASN A 832 -8.10 1.70 36.04
N GLY A 833 -9.03 1.96 35.12
CA GLY A 833 -10.37 1.41 35.14
C GLY A 833 -10.73 0.62 33.90
N ILE A 834 -11.63 -0.35 34.07
CA ILE A 834 -12.28 -1.07 32.98
C ILE A 834 -13.79 -0.99 33.18
N VAL A 835 -14.51 -0.62 32.12
CA VAL A 835 -15.98 -0.55 32.09
C VAL A 835 -16.49 -1.49 31.00
N TRP A 836 -17.47 -2.30 31.32
CA TRP A 836 -18.10 -3.22 30.39
C TRP A 836 -19.61 -3.07 30.40
N THR A 837 -20.24 -3.17 29.23
CA THR A 837 -21.69 -3.02 29.04
C THR A 837 -22.40 -4.26 28.46
N GLY A 838 -21.68 -5.36 28.22
CA GLY A 838 -22.22 -6.62 27.65
C GLY A 838 -22.80 -7.59 28.68
N GLN A 839 -23.61 -8.56 28.22
CA GLN A 839 -24.35 -9.48 29.09
C GLN A 839 -23.54 -10.65 29.65
N GLN A 840 -22.50 -11.12 28.96
CA GLN A 840 -21.78 -12.34 29.32
C GLN A 840 -20.29 -12.06 29.42
N PRO A 841 -19.87 -11.54 30.58
CA PRO A 841 -18.50 -11.21 30.71
C PRO A 841 -17.69 -12.50 30.83
N PHE A 842 -16.62 -12.66 30.03
CA PHE A 842 -15.59 -13.71 30.19
C PHE A 842 -15.91 -15.14 29.69
N PHE A 843 -17.05 -15.37 29.02
CA PHE A 843 -17.32 -16.68 28.37
C PHE A 843 -16.75 -16.80 26.97
N GLU A 844 -16.59 -15.67 26.27
CA GLU A 844 -16.15 -15.62 24.90
C GLU A 844 -15.28 -14.37 24.71
N TYR A 845 -14.09 -14.56 24.13
CA TYR A 845 -13.23 -13.48 23.66
C TYR A 845 -13.13 -13.55 22.14
N VAL A 846 -12.86 -12.39 21.53
CA VAL A 846 -12.69 -12.27 20.07
C VAL A 846 -11.22 -12.11 19.74
N ARG A 847 -10.71 -12.99 18.87
CA ARG A 847 -9.33 -12.92 18.35
C ARG A 847 -9.22 -11.82 17.28
N ALA A 848 -7.99 -11.44 16.92
CA ALA A 848 -7.74 -10.41 15.90
C ALA A 848 -8.32 -10.78 14.52
N ASP A 849 -8.53 -12.07 14.25
CA ASP A 849 -9.16 -12.63 13.05
C ASP A 849 -10.72 -12.55 13.05
N GLY A 850 -11.33 -12.01 14.11
CA GLY A 850 -12.79 -11.89 14.25
C GLY A 850 -13.50 -13.18 14.69
N THR A 851 -12.76 -14.28 14.89
CA THR A 851 -13.31 -15.52 15.42
C THR A 851 -13.54 -15.40 16.93
N GLY A 852 -14.67 -15.94 17.40
CA GLY A 852 -14.93 -16.14 18.82
C GLY A 852 -14.41 -17.51 19.24
N ALA A 853 -13.62 -17.58 20.31
CA ALA A 853 -13.29 -18.85 20.94
C ALA A 853 -14.23 -19.09 22.13
N SER A 854 -14.90 -20.23 22.15
CA SER A 854 -15.81 -20.64 23.24
C SER A 854 -15.14 -21.53 24.29
N ASN A 855 -13.81 -21.71 24.26
CA ASN A 855 -13.10 -22.61 25.16
C ASN A 855 -11.69 -22.07 25.44
N GLY A 856 -11.38 -21.83 26.71
CA GLY A 856 -9.99 -21.65 27.16
C GLY A 856 -9.80 -20.56 28.21
N ALA A 857 -10.43 -20.68 29.38
CA ALA A 857 -9.72 -20.31 30.60
C ALA A 857 -8.84 -21.51 30.94
N GLY A 858 -7.53 -21.39 30.68
CA GLY A 858 -6.53 -22.30 31.24
C GLY A 858 -6.52 -22.15 32.76
N SER A 859 -6.18 -23.22 33.47
CA SER A 859 -6.49 -23.42 34.90
C SER A 859 -5.64 -22.64 35.91
N THR A 860 -4.83 -21.66 35.51
CA THR A 860 -3.95 -20.95 36.44
C THR A 860 -3.52 -19.57 35.93
N GLY A 861 -3.92 -18.52 36.65
CA GLY A 861 -3.35 -17.15 36.59
C GLY A 861 -4.37 -16.11 36.13
N VAL A 862 -4.71 -15.15 37.00
CA VAL A 862 -5.91 -14.25 36.97
C VAL A 862 -7.22 -14.90 37.46
N ASP A 863 -7.16 -16.18 37.80
CA ASP A 863 -8.34 -16.97 38.14
C ASP A 863 -9.04 -16.53 39.43
N GLU A 864 -8.36 -15.96 40.44
CA GLU A 864 -8.99 -15.90 41.77
C GLU A 864 -10.08 -14.83 41.96
N VAL A 865 -10.06 -13.75 41.17
CA VAL A 865 -11.10 -12.71 41.18
C VAL A 865 -12.16 -12.94 40.10
N LEU A 866 -11.82 -13.64 39.00
CA LEU A 866 -12.65 -13.80 37.80
C LEU A 866 -13.18 -15.24 37.58
N ASP A 867 -12.49 -16.31 38.05
CA ASP A 867 -13.02 -17.71 38.11
C ASP A 867 -13.95 -17.99 39.29
N ALA A 868 -14.07 -17.07 40.25
CA ALA A 868 -15.04 -17.20 41.34
C ALA A 868 -16.51 -17.27 40.84
N VAL A 869 -16.74 -16.93 39.57
CA VAL A 869 -18.07 -16.79 38.96
C VAL A 869 -18.46 -17.99 38.08
N LEU A 870 -17.50 -18.75 37.54
CA LEU A 870 -17.77 -19.67 36.42
C LEU A 870 -18.33 -21.07 36.79
N PRO A 871 -17.82 -21.83 37.79
CA PRO A 871 -18.23 -23.24 37.97
C PRO A 871 -19.63 -23.47 38.54
N LEU A 872 -20.41 -22.42 38.83
CA LEU A 872 -21.76 -22.52 39.42
C LEU A 872 -22.87 -22.00 38.51
N LEU A 873 -22.56 -21.70 37.25
CA LEU A 873 -23.54 -21.33 36.23
C LEU A 873 -24.14 -22.55 35.49
N CYS A 874 -23.75 -23.78 35.86
CA CYS A 874 -24.36 -25.04 35.40
C CYS A 874 -24.45 -26.07 36.55
N PRO A 875 -25.65 -26.42 37.06
CA PRO A 875 -25.80 -27.44 38.11
C PRO A 875 -25.54 -28.89 37.66
N ASP A 876 -25.30 -29.16 36.37
CA ASP A 876 -25.20 -30.53 35.84
C ASP A 876 -23.77 -31.10 35.76
N LEU A 877 -22.76 -30.42 36.30
CA LEU A 877 -21.42 -31.00 36.52
C LEU A 877 -21.06 -31.06 38.01
N ILE A 878 -21.34 -32.21 38.64
CA ILE A 878 -20.94 -32.63 39.99
C ILE A 878 -19.40 -32.81 40.02
N THR A 879 -18.63 -32.42 41.06
CA THR A 879 -18.41 -33.21 42.30
C THR A 879 -17.91 -32.40 43.50
N ASP A 880 -18.52 -32.74 44.66
CA ASP A 880 -18.00 -32.72 46.03
C ASP A 880 -17.38 -31.41 46.55
N GLN A 881 -18.21 -30.50 47.08
CA GLN A 881 -18.11 -29.86 48.42
C GLN A 881 -19.33 -28.94 48.64
N ALA A 882 -19.90 -28.93 49.85
CA ALA A 882 -21.19 -28.31 50.15
C ALA A 882 -21.16 -26.76 50.12
N PRO A 883 -22.16 -26.07 49.53
CA PRO A 883 -22.22 -24.62 49.51
C PRO A 883 -22.70 -24.01 50.85
N LEU A 884 -22.09 -22.88 51.25
CA LEU A 884 -22.55 -22.04 52.37
C LEU A 884 -23.83 -21.26 51.98
N PRO A 885 -24.71 -20.90 52.95
CA PRO A 885 -25.98 -20.24 52.65
C PRO A 885 -25.81 -18.75 52.28
N LEU A 886 -26.53 -18.31 51.24
CA LEU A 886 -26.57 -16.96 50.64
C LEU A 886 -26.94 -15.79 51.59
N ALA A 887 -27.11 -16.02 52.90
CA ALA A 887 -27.69 -15.06 53.83
C ALA A 887 -26.70 -14.07 54.48
N SER A 888 -25.40 -14.15 54.19
CA SER A 888 -24.36 -13.37 54.87
C SER A 888 -23.86 -12.12 54.13
N LEU A 889 -24.28 -11.86 52.89
CA LEU A 889 -24.02 -10.60 52.20
C LEU A 889 -25.31 -9.99 51.65
N GLN A 890 -25.67 -8.80 52.16
CA GLN A 890 -26.73 -7.97 51.59
C GLN A 890 -26.21 -7.29 50.32
N LEU A 891 -26.37 -7.93 49.18
CA LEU A 891 -26.31 -7.24 47.89
C LEU A 891 -27.65 -6.60 47.56
N PRO A 892 -27.67 -5.39 46.94
CA PRO A 892 -28.91 -4.77 46.52
C PRO A 892 -29.57 -5.57 45.38
N SER A 893 -30.90 -5.77 45.42
CA SER A 893 -31.63 -6.51 44.37
C SER A 893 -31.63 -5.79 43.02
N LEU A 894 -31.11 -6.42 41.97
CA LEU A 894 -31.10 -5.94 40.57
C LEU A 894 -32.39 -6.36 39.83
N ALA A 895 -33.53 -5.70 40.07
CA ALA A 895 -34.76 -5.90 39.29
C ALA A 895 -34.82 -4.85 38.17
N PRO A 896 -35.14 -5.19 36.89
CA PRO A 896 -36.02 -6.29 36.45
C PRO A 896 -35.32 -7.60 36.07
N PHE A 897 -34.03 -7.77 36.33
CA PHE A 897 -33.32 -9.01 36.03
C PHE A 897 -33.73 -10.11 37.03
N SER A 898 -34.62 -11.01 36.61
CA SER A 898 -34.96 -12.22 37.37
C SER A 898 -33.77 -13.18 37.38
N SER A 899 -32.91 -13.03 38.38
CA SER A 899 -32.06 -14.07 38.99
C SER A 899 -31.66 -15.25 38.09
N LEU A 900 -30.53 -15.11 37.39
CA LEU A 900 -29.57 -16.20 37.13
C LEU A 900 -28.10 -15.72 37.11
N CYS A 901 -27.81 -14.48 37.51
CA CYS A 901 -26.44 -14.01 37.78
C CYS A 901 -26.27 -13.86 39.30
N ALA A 902 -25.96 -14.96 39.97
CA ALA A 902 -25.67 -14.95 41.41
C ALA A 902 -24.23 -14.49 41.65
N LEU A 903 -24.06 -13.31 42.25
CA LEU A 903 -22.78 -12.83 42.76
C LEU A 903 -22.33 -13.66 43.96
N ARG A 904 -21.16 -14.32 43.87
CA ARG A 904 -20.44 -14.95 44.98
C ARG A 904 -19.35 -14.02 45.47
N LEU A 905 -19.41 -13.60 46.74
CA LEU A 905 -18.58 -12.54 47.32
C LEU A 905 -17.54 -13.05 48.32
N ASP A 906 -17.46 -14.38 48.47
CA ASP A 906 -16.57 -15.08 49.40
C ASP A 906 -15.11 -15.15 48.92
N ARG A 907 -14.80 -14.60 47.74
CA ARG A 907 -13.45 -14.52 47.14
C ARG A 907 -13.00 -13.13 46.72
N ILE A 908 -13.75 -12.09 47.08
CA ILE A 908 -13.23 -10.72 47.05
C ILE A 908 -12.14 -10.67 48.13
N GLY A 909 -10.87 -10.70 47.72
CA GLY A 909 -9.74 -10.50 48.62
C GLY A 909 -9.89 -9.21 49.40
N SER A 910 -9.18 -9.06 50.53
CA SER A 910 -9.26 -7.85 51.38
C SER A 910 -8.95 -6.54 50.65
N ASP A 911 -8.43 -6.65 49.45
CA ASP A 911 -7.91 -5.58 48.61
C ASP A 911 -8.98 -4.99 47.68
N TRP A 912 -10.21 -5.51 47.72
CA TRP A 912 -11.31 -5.07 46.85
C TRP A 912 -12.57 -4.67 47.63
N GLN A 913 -13.32 -3.69 47.10
CA GLN A 913 -14.60 -3.21 47.64
C GLN A 913 -15.66 -3.24 46.54
N ALA A 914 -16.84 -3.80 46.83
CA ALA A 914 -17.97 -3.85 45.90
C ALA A 914 -19.02 -2.77 46.21
N GLY A 915 -19.63 -2.21 45.17
CA GLY A 915 -20.74 -1.26 45.24
C GLY A 915 -21.72 -1.45 44.09
N ARG A 916 -22.96 -0.99 44.27
CA ARG A 916 -23.95 -0.87 43.20
C ARG A 916 -24.00 0.58 42.72
N LEU A 917 -24.08 0.75 41.42
CA LEU A 917 -24.35 2.02 40.79
C LEU A 917 -25.72 1.97 40.13
N TYR A 918 -26.43 3.09 40.17
CA TYR A 918 -27.65 3.29 39.40
C TYR A 918 -27.50 4.60 38.62
N ALA A 919 -28.02 4.62 37.41
CA ALA A 919 -28.08 5.82 36.59
C ALA A 919 -29.48 5.93 35.98
N THR A 920 -30.06 7.13 35.96
CA THR A 920 -31.40 7.39 35.43
C THR A 920 -31.44 8.74 34.74
N ASP A 921 -32.16 8.83 33.62
CA ASP A 921 -32.47 10.05 32.89
C ASP A 921 -33.87 10.61 33.23
N GLY A 922 -34.58 9.98 34.19
CA GLY A 922 -35.95 10.28 34.56
C GLY A 922 -37.03 9.53 33.74
N ALA A 923 -36.66 8.83 32.65
CA ALA A 923 -37.54 8.00 31.84
C ALA A 923 -37.19 6.49 31.95
N GLY A 924 -35.93 6.15 32.24
CA GLY A 924 -35.44 4.78 32.49
C GLY A 924 -34.31 4.73 33.52
N SER A 925 -33.91 3.52 33.92
CA SER A 925 -32.80 3.28 34.86
C SER A 925 -31.89 2.15 34.37
N SER A 926 -30.58 2.34 34.47
CA SER A 926 -29.57 1.28 34.32
C SER A 926 -28.89 1.00 35.65
N ASP A 927 -28.65 -0.28 35.93
CA ASP A 927 -27.91 -0.74 37.10
C ASP A 927 -26.51 -1.21 36.69
N ALA A 928 -25.53 -0.97 37.54
CA ALA A 928 -24.19 -1.51 37.39
C ALA A 928 -23.61 -2.06 38.70
N LEU A 929 -22.77 -3.08 38.57
CA LEU A 929 -21.88 -3.54 39.63
C LEU A 929 -20.52 -2.86 39.46
N ALA A 930 -19.98 -2.25 40.50
CA ALA A 930 -18.64 -1.70 40.51
C ALA A 930 -17.78 -2.35 41.58
N LEU A 931 -16.57 -2.77 41.20
CA LEU A 931 -15.53 -3.31 42.05
C LEU A 931 -14.36 -2.33 42.06
N ARG A 932 -13.89 -1.97 43.26
CA ARG A 932 -12.78 -1.03 43.44
C ARG A 932 -11.62 -1.71 44.14
N HIS A 933 -10.42 -1.62 43.56
CA HIS A 933 -9.19 -2.16 44.14
C HIS A 933 -8.55 -1.17 45.12
N ARG A 934 -7.77 -1.67 46.08
CA ARG A 934 -7.05 -0.88 47.10
C ARG A 934 -6.03 0.07 46.50
N SER A 935 -5.47 -0.26 45.33
CA SER A 935 -4.55 0.62 44.62
C SER A 935 -5.26 1.89 44.15
N GLY A 936 -6.57 1.81 43.92
CA GLY A 936 -7.44 2.90 43.49
C GLY A 936 -8.12 2.66 42.15
N GLY A 937 -7.75 1.60 41.42
CA GLY A 937 -8.36 1.20 40.15
C GLY A 937 -9.73 0.52 40.33
N PHE A 938 -10.43 0.27 39.22
CA PHE A 938 -11.79 -0.27 39.28
C PHE A 938 -12.17 -1.12 38.06
N TYR A 939 -13.16 -1.98 38.28
CA TYR A 939 -13.89 -2.69 37.23
C TYR A 939 -15.39 -2.40 37.41
N ALA A 940 -16.09 -2.02 36.34
CA ALA A 940 -17.53 -1.78 36.38
C ALA A 940 -18.25 -2.53 35.26
N GLN A 941 -19.34 -3.21 35.60
CA GLN A 941 -20.20 -3.89 34.64
C GLN A 941 -21.61 -3.31 34.68
N PHE A 942 -22.04 -2.75 33.55
CA PHE A 942 -23.36 -2.20 33.31
C PHE A 942 -24.28 -3.28 32.73
N TYR A 943 -25.44 -3.44 33.37
CA TYR A 943 -26.52 -4.29 32.89
C TYR A 943 -27.55 -3.43 32.18
N CYS A 944 -27.23 -2.99 30.97
CA CYS A 944 -28.17 -2.20 30.16
C CYS A 944 -29.31 -3.11 29.67
N THR A 945 -30.56 -2.73 29.93
CA THR A 945 -31.73 -3.50 29.46
C THR A 945 -31.77 -3.57 27.94
N PRO A 946 -32.10 -4.71 27.32
CA PRO A 946 -32.14 -4.88 25.85
C PRO A 946 -33.31 -4.16 25.14
N ALA A 947 -34.03 -3.28 25.82
CA ALA A 947 -35.16 -2.57 25.24
C ALA A 947 -34.68 -1.40 24.34
N PRO A 948 -35.14 -1.30 23.09
CA PRO A 948 -34.85 -0.17 22.21
C PRO A 948 -35.30 1.15 22.85
N GLY A 949 -34.41 2.15 22.90
CA GLY A 949 -34.71 3.50 23.42
C GLY A 949 -34.30 3.78 24.87
N HIS A 950 -33.52 2.90 25.51
CA HIS A 950 -32.91 3.21 26.81
C HIS A 950 -31.62 4.05 26.66
N PRO A 951 -31.35 4.98 27.58
CA PRO A 951 -30.29 5.99 27.48
C PRO A 951 -28.88 5.42 27.81
N ARG A 952 -28.40 4.46 27.02
CA ARG A 952 -27.10 3.77 27.24
C ARG A 952 -25.92 4.74 27.22
N LEU A 953 -25.95 5.70 26.29
CA LEU A 953 -24.90 6.70 26.14
C LEU A 953 -24.87 7.63 27.36
N GLU A 954 -26.02 8.16 27.77
CA GLU A 954 -26.14 9.10 28.89
C GLU A 954 -25.71 8.45 30.21
N VAL A 955 -26.01 7.17 30.41
CA VAL A 955 -25.56 6.40 31.58
C VAL A 955 -24.04 6.27 31.61
N LEU A 956 -23.42 5.94 30.48
CA LEU A 956 -21.94 5.85 30.37
C LEU A 956 -21.29 7.22 30.59
N GLN A 957 -21.86 8.28 30.02
CA GLN A 957 -21.39 9.64 30.20
C GLN A 957 -21.46 10.07 31.67
N GLU A 958 -22.58 9.80 32.36
CA GLU A 958 -22.74 10.16 33.78
C GLU A 958 -21.79 9.36 34.68
N PHE A 959 -21.57 8.07 34.37
CA PHE A 959 -20.59 7.25 35.07
C PHE A 959 -19.18 7.82 34.94
N LEU A 960 -18.71 8.06 33.71
CA LEU A 960 -17.38 8.61 33.46
C LEU A 960 -17.24 10.00 34.08
N ARG A 961 -18.30 10.83 34.03
CA ARG A 961 -18.33 12.14 34.70
C ARG A 961 -18.11 12.02 36.22
N SER A 962 -18.76 11.05 36.86
CA SER A 962 -18.70 10.84 38.31
C SER A 962 -17.39 10.19 38.77
N TYR A 963 -16.88 9.22 38.02
CA TYR A 963 -15.77 8.36 38.45
C TYR A 963 -14.41 8.74 37.86
N LEU A 964 -14.37 9.26 36.63
CA LEU A 964 -13.15 9.65 35.92
C LEU A 964 -12.85 11.15 36.13
N LEU A 965 -13.86 12.01 35.95
CA LEU A 965 -13.67 13.47 35.86
C LEU A 965 -13.74 14.21 37.21
N HIS A 966 -14.32 13.61 38.26
CA HIS A 966 -14.46 14.23 39.59
C HIS A 966 -14.05 13.31 40.77
N PRO A 967 -12.77 12.93 40.90
CA PRO A 967 -12.31 11.93 41.88
C PRO A 967 -12.42 12.33 43.37
N HIS A 968 -12.71 13.61 43.67
CA HIS A 968 -12.74 14.15 45.04
C HIS A 968 -14.12 14.50 45.59
N GLY A 969 -15.21 14.15 44.90
CA GLY A 969 -16.52 14.45 45.43
C GLY A 969 -17.61 13.61 44.82
N ILE A 970 -17.85 12.43 45.38
CA ILE A 970 -19.18 11.83 45.58
C ILE A 970 -19.07 10.81 46.72
N SER A 971 -19.98 10.94 47.69
CA SER A 971 -20.23 9.98 48.77
C SER A 971 -20.89 8.72 48.17
N PRO A 972 -20.65 7.50 48.70
CA PRO A 972 -21.21 6.24 48.20
C PRO A 972 -22.72 6.09 48.49
N GLN A 973 -23.53 7.09 48.14
CA GLN A 973 -24.99 7.05 48.21
C GLN A 973 -25.60 7.04 46.81
#